data_AF-W9VR51-F1
#
_entry.id   AF-W9VR51-F1
#
_cell.length_a   1.000
_cell.length_b   1.000
_cell.length_c   1.000
_cell.angle_alpha   90.00
_cell.angle_beta   90.00
_cell.angle_gamma   90.00
#
_symmetry.space_group_name_H-M   'P 1'
#
loop_
_entity.id
_entity.type
_entity.pdbx_description
1 polymer ?
#
loop_
_entity_poly.entity_id
_entity_poly.type
_entity_poly.pdbx_seq_one_letter_code
_entity_poly.pdbx_strand_id
1 'polypeptide(L)'
;MSIFERHHFSPIAAPARTLWNFTIPALALGHAALAHAMLALGALHLAKLNNTSENPAIKHFTYAVRRVGRLLGLPQRRHETPTLATVMLLGYYEVVAGDHSRWNLHLSGAARLVLEHDYAGLTRTARRMRHGAKARLSQWTAQFALTEENYARVAGIPLALLDDADWEVDQALISRLLGVRVDYDHQYQPNFSLRATSSTLSEKDVEELKTKMSLRWWYCKQDVFQSMVSGDPPLMALENWMYCPPRGQFGRADAPYATFDHLLLVMARLCDFGGKDRRRKQKAVAAQGGQWRPPPWLFGSQRPPMPPGGHGGPGSSKSSSGSLAGRAPASATPAGAQDGTRSTPPSANEGRARQSKPSAPGGIVPGPKQGASPPMLGMMPPPAEPPELDSAFQSMDASIKDPAFAVVREHKESSPPTNLEDDTARAMAEYEEITKAFDLFAQSLGPDFEALNDSSNRISSPFGPALVYKNAAIACVWACYYMARISLQRLHPEMPPAAMVAAGVTAHLTHDYAQKVGKICAGLYATQHYGQTGALDPSFAGALMESTFFLLFAGVQYTDAAQRGWTISKLKDVERRCGWRTSGAIAAGCETAWERMAQAGRGPPYERRRDIRNLDSRVSGISLRSDTSSPQSGQHSDVAADQHESEFVNHDRSLIDRSSSTRVHWALGLLSVEEDIKKMTLDDD
;
A
#
# COMPACT_ATOMS: atom_id res chain seq x y z
N MET A 1 7.14 -10.91 9.19
CA MET A 1 6.64 -9.73 9.93
C MET A 1 7.36 -8.46 9.49
N SER A 2 8.65 -8.36 9.72
CA SER A 2 9.53 -7.32 9.14
C SER A 2 10.96 -7.86 9.08
N ILE A 3 11.81 -7.31 8.21
CA ILE A 3 13.27 -7.49 8.35
C ILE A 3 13.93 -6.32 9.07
N PHE A 4 13.21 -5.21 9.20
CA PHE A 4 13.66 -3.99 9.85
C PHE A 4 13.26 -4.01 11.33
N GLU A 5 13.77 -4.99 12.07
CA GLU A 5 13.58 -5.15 13.51
C GLU A 5 14.81 -4.67 14.28
N ARG A 6 14.61 -4.04 15.44
CA ARG A 6 15.69 -3.78 16.39
C ARG A 6 16.09 -5.12 17.03
N HIS A 7 17.38 -5.41 17.06
CA HIS A 7 17.93 -6.53 17.82
C HIS A 7 18.26 -6.06 19.23
N HIS A 8 17.72 -6.72 20.25
CA HIS A 8 18.19 -6.54 21.62
C HIS A 8 19.51 -7.28 21.78
N PHE A 9 20.60 -6.56 22.02
CA PHE A 9 21.92 -7.16 22.25
C PHE A 9 21.88 -8.04 23.51
N SER A 10 22.10 -9.34 23.33
CA SER A 10 22.31 -10.27 24.44
C SER A 10 23.58 -11.08 24.15
N PRO A 11 24.69 -10.85 24.87
CA PRO A 11 25.95 -11.56 24.63
C PRO A 11 25.91 -13.04 25.06
N ILE A 12 24.80 -13.51 25.62
CA ILE A 12 24.65 -14.84 26.24
C ILE A 12 23.62 -15.71 25.49
N ALA A 13 22.70 -15.11 24.71
CA ALA A 13 21.58 -15.82 24.09
C ALA A 13 21.57 -15.66 22.55
N ALA A 14 22.05 -16.69 21.86
CA ALA A 14 21.63 -16.96 20.48
C ALA A 14 20.31 -17.78 20.53
N PRO A 15 19.31 -17.49 19.67
CA PRO A 15 19.26 -16.43 18.67
C PRO A 15 18.97 -15.05 19.27
N ALA A 16 19.34 -13.99 18.51
CA ALA A 16 19.10 -12.60 18.89
C ALA A 16 17.60 -12.32 19.12
N ARG A 17 17.28 -11.65 20.24
CA ARG A 17 15.91 -11.30 20.61
C ARG A 17 15.45 -10.06 19.84
N THR A 18 14.24 -10.11 19.30
CA THR A 18 13.61 -9.02 18.53
C THR A 18 12.16 -8.82 18.96
N LEU A 19 11.51 -7.79 18.41
CA LEU A 19 10.11 -7.49 18.66
C LEU A 19 9.21 -8.70 18.41
N TRP A 20 9.28 -9.32 17.22
CA TRP A 20 8.34 -10.37 16.83
C TRP A 20 8.74 -11.78 17.28
N ASN A 21 10.02 -12.03 17.59
CA ASN A 21 10.47 -13.36 18.03
C ASN A 21 10.51 -13.56 19.56
N PHE A 22 10.53 -12.46 20.34
CA PHE A 22 10.67 -12.52 21.81
C PHE A 22 9.68 -11.61 22.52
N THR A 23 9.70 -10.31 22.26
CA THR A 23 8.97 -9.31 23.07
C THR A 23 7.45 -9.46 22.93
N ILE A 24 6.92 -9.50 21.71
CA ILE A 24 5.49 -9.70 21.47
C ILE A 24 5.01 -11.10 21.92
N PRO A 25 5.71 -12.22 21.64
CA PRO A 25 5.37 -13.52 22.20
C PRO A 25 5.32 -13.55 23.75
N ALA A 26 6.28 -12.90 24.43
CA ALA A 26 6.27 -12.84 25.89
C ALA A 26 5.06 -12.05 26.43
N LEU A 27 4.71 -10.94 25.79
CA LEU A 27 3.51 -10.15 26.11
C LEU A 27 2.21 -10.92 25.87
N ALA A 28 2.17 -11.81 24.86
CA ALA A 28 0.99 -12.60 24.52
C ALA A 28 0.57 -13.57 25.64
N LEU A 29 1.51 -14.06 26.45
CA LEU A 29 1.24 -14.95 27.59
C LEU A 29 0.26 -14.34 28.61
N GLY A 30 0.30 -13.00 28.79
CA GLY A 30 -0.63 -12.26 29.64
C GLY A 30 -1.81 -11.62 28.88
N HIS A 31 -1.90 -11.78 27.56
CA HIS A 31 -2.78 -10.98 26.71
C HIS A 31 -3.55 -11.82 25.68
N ALA A 32 -4.71 -12.35 26.08
CA ALA A 32 -5.50 -13.28 25.28
C ALA A 32 -5.93 -12.77 23.89
N ALA A 33 -6.12 -11.45 23.71
CA ALA A 33 -6.40 -10.88 22.39
C ALA A 33 -5.19 -10.98 21.45
N LEU A 34 -3.99 -10.73 21.98
CA LEU A 34 -2.72 -10.79 21.25
C LEU A 34 -2.37 -12.24 20.93
N ALA A 35 -2.53 -13.15 21.89
CA ALA A 35 -2.34 -14.58 21.69
C ALA A 35 -3.24 -15.12 20.56
N HIS A 36 -4.52 -14.72 20.51
CA HIS A 36 -5.39 -15.11 19.39
C HIS A 36 -5.01 -14.45 18.06
N ALA A 37 -4.55 -13.20 18.02
CA ALA A 37 -4.06 -12.60 16.78
C ALA A 37 -2.81 -13.32 16.23
N MET A 38 -1.88 -13.69 17.11
CA MET A 38 -0.72 -14.51 16.74
C MET A 38 -1.12 -15.90 16.25
N LEU A 39 -2.06 -16.57 16.92
CA LEU A 39 -2.59 -17.88 16.50
C LEU A 39 -3.33 -17.80 15.16
N ALA A 40 -4.11 -16.73 14.93
CA ALA A 40 -4.79 -16.50 13.66
C ALA A 40 -3.79 -16.39 12.51
N LEU A 41 -2.76 -15.56 12.68
CA LEU A 41 -1.72 -15.34 11.68
C LEU A 41 -0.87 -16.61 11.43
N GLY A 42 -0.49 -17.33 12.49
CA GLY A 42 0.24 -18.58 12.37
C GLY A 42 -0.57 -19.67 11.67
N ALA A 43 -1.85 -19.81 12.03
CA ALA A 43 -2.77 -20.73 11.36
C ALA A 43 -3.01 -20.35 9.89
N LEU A 44 -3.07 -19.05 9.56
CA LEU A 44 -3.19 -18.59 8.17
C LEU A 44 -1.97 -18.98 7.35
N HIS A 45 -0.75 -18.69 7.83
CA HIS A 45 0.47 -19.11 7.14
C HIS A 45 0.52 -20.63 6.94
N LEU A 46 0.21 -21.43 7.97
CA LEU A 46 0.16 -22.89 7.85
C LEU A 46 -0.90 -23.36 6.83
N ALA A 47 -2.08 -22.74 6.82
CA ALA A 47 -3.15 -23.06 5.88
C ALA A 47 -2.74 -22.78 4.43
N LYS A 48 -2.13 -21.62 4.15
CA LYS A 48 -1.64 -21.25 2.81
C LYS A 48 -0.45 -22.13 2.36
N LEU A 49 0.45 -22.49 3.27
CA LEU A 49 1.64 -23.32 2.95
C LEU A 49 1.27 -24.80 2.71
N ASN A 50 0.35 -25.35 3.49
CA ASN A 50 -0.05 -26.76 3.40
C ASN A 50 -1.29 -26.97 2.49
N ASN A 51 -1.88 -25.90 1.95
CA ASN A 51 -3.14 -25.92 1.20
C ASN A 51 -4.29 -26.60 1.98
N THR A 52 -4.47 -26.20 3.24
CA THR A 52 -5.52 -26.71 4.15
C THR A 52 -6.55 -25.63 4.48
N SER A 53 -7.67 -26.01 5.11
CA SER A 53 -8.73 -25.07 5.54
C SER A 53 -8.20 -23.93 6.42
N GLU A 54 -8.72 -22.72 6.17
CA GLU A 54 -8.42 -21.50 6.91
C GLU A 54 -9.32 -21.32 8.15
N ASN A 55 -10.26 -22.23 8.40
CA ASN A 55 -11.22 -22.14 9.50
C ASN A 55 -10.58 -21.97 10.90
N PRO A 56 -9.42 -22.59 11.23
CA PRO A 56 -8.71 -22.32 12.48
C PRO A 56 -8.18 -20.87 12.58
N ALA A 57 -7.73 -20.31 11.45
CA ALA A 57 -7.24 -18.94 11.35
C ALA A 57 -8.38 -17.94 11.57
N ILE A 58 -9.49 -18.11 10.83
CA ILE A 58 -10.72 -17.30 10.94
C ILE A 58 -11.27 -17.36 12.37
N LYS A 59 -11.37 -18.54 12.99
CA LYS A 59 -11.82 -18.71 14.38
C LYS A 59 -10.99 -17.89 15.36
N HIS A 60 -9.66 -17.94 15.25
CA HIS A 60 -8.78 -17.17 16.12
C HIS A 60 -8.82 -15.67 15.81
N PHE A 61 -8.96 -15.27 14.54
CA PHE A 61 -9.15 -13.88 14.14
C PHE A 61 -10.41 -13.30 14.79
N THR A 62 -11.54 -13.99 14.69
CA THR A 62 -12.81 -13.59 15.34
C THR A 62 -12.66 -13.45 16.86
N TYR A 63 -11.95 -14.37 17.54
CA TYR A 63 -11.70 -14.25 18.98
C TYR A 63 -10.77 -13.07 19.32
N ALA A 64 -9.78 -12.77 18.48
CA ALA A 64 -8.91 -11.61 18.66
C ALA A 64 -9.69 -10.29 18.52
N VAL A 65 -10.49 -10.14 17.45
CA VAL A 65 -11.36 -8.97 17.20
C VAL A 65 -12.33 -8.75 18.37
N ARG A 66 -13.10 -9.77 18.78
CA ARG A 66 -14.05 -9.67 19.90
C ARG A 66 -13.38 -9.35 21.25
N ARG A 67 -12.13 -9.76 21.45
CA ARG A 67 -11.39 -9.43 22.68
C ARG A 67 -10.79 -8.03 22.63
N VAL A 68 -10.14 -7.64 21.52
CA VAL A 68 -9.52 -6.32 21.40
C VAL A 68 -10.58 -5.22 21.42
N GLY A 69 -11.75 -5.40 20.78
CA GLY A 69 -12.87 -4.45 20.87
C GLY A 69 -13.24 -4.08 22.31
N ARG A 70 -13.30 -5.07 23.23
CA ARG A 70 -13.54 -4.81 24.66
C ARG A 70 -12.38 -4.09 25.37
N LEU A 71 -11.14 -4.30 24.93
CA LEU A 71 -9.96 -3.61 25.49
C LEU A 71 -9.89 -2.14 25.01
N LEU A 72 -10.33 -1.86 23.77
CA LEU A 72 -10.35 -0.52 23.20
C LEU A 72 -11.36 0.42 23.88
N GLY A 73 -12.41 -0.13 24.50
CA GLY A 73 -13.36 0.60 25.35
C GLY A 73 -12.91 0.82 26.81
N LEU A 74 -11.73 0.32 27.21
CA LEU A 74 -11.21 0.44 28.57
C LEU A 74 -10.02 1.41 28.61
N PRO A 75 -10.12 2.61 29.22
CA PRO A 75 -9.13 3.69 29.07
C PRO A 75 -7.67 3.31 29.38
N GLN A 76 -7.43 2.40 30.30
CA GLN A 76 -6.06 1.94 30.63
C GLN A 76 -5.59 0.81 29.70
N ARG A 77 -6.49 -0.12 29.33
CA ARG A 77 -6.16 -1.27 28.44
C ARG A 77 -5.92 -0.84 27.00
N ARG A 78 -6.57 0.25 26.57
CA ARG A 78 -6.45 0.82 25.23
C ARG A 78 -5.01 1.22 24.89
N HIS A 79 -4.30 1.83 25.83
CA HIS A 79 -2.91 2.29 25.68
C HIS A 79 -1.86 1.22 26.03
N GLU A 80 -2.26 -0.04 26.18
CA GLU A 80 -1.33 -1.15 26.37
C GLU A 80 -0.64 -1.50 25.04
N THR A 81 0.69 -1.63 25.08
CA THR A 81 1.51 -2.15 23.97
C THR A 81 0.94 -3.45 23.35
N PRO A 82 0.51 -4.46 24.14
CA PRO A 82 -0.23 -5.62 23.64
C PRO A 82 -1.51 -5.31 22.84
N THR A 83 -2.28 -4.28 23.21
CA THR A 83 -3.52 -3.88 22.51
C THR A 83 -3.19 -3.32 21.13
N LEU A 84 -2.23 -2.38 21.05
CA LEU A 84 -1.74 -1.86 19.77
C LEU A 84 -1.17 -2.98 18.89
N ALA A 85 -0.30 -3.85 19.44
CA ALA A 85 0.24 -5.00 18.73
C ALA A 85 -0.85 -5.95 18.20
N THR A 86 -1.93 -6.14 18.95
CA THR A 86 -3.08 -6.96 18.51
C THR A 86 -3.73 -6.37 17.26
N VAL A 87 -4.06 -5.07 17.26
CA VAL A 87 -4.71 -4.40 16.10
C VAL A 87 -3.80 -4.43 14.88
N MET A 88 -2.50 -4.19 15.06
CA MET A 88 -1.55 -4.21 13.96
C MET A 88 -1.30 -5.62 13.39
N LEU A 89 -1.33 -6.66 14.22
CA LEU A 89 -1.27 -8.06 13.76
C LEU A 89 -2.51 -8.45 12.95
N LEU A 90 -3.70 -7.97 13.34
CA LEU A 90 -4.93 -8.18 12.57
C LEU A 90 -4.87 -7.45 11.22
N GLY A 91 -4.33 -6.23 11.18
CA GLY A 91 -4.04 -5.56 9.90
C GLY A 91 -3.08 -6.36 9.03
N TYR A 92 -1.99 -6.88 9.59
CA TYR A 92 -1.01 -7.68 8.84
C TYR A 92 -1.53 -9.05 8.40
N TYR A 93 -2.44 -9.67 9.16
CA TYR A 93 -3.18 -10.88 8.76
C TYR A 93 -3.88 -10.66 7.42
N GLU A 94 -4.57 -9.53 7.24
CA GLU A 94 -5.28 -9.21 6.00
C GLU A 94 -4.32 -9.02 4.81
N VAL A 95 -3.10 -8.51 5.05
CA VAL A 95 -2.03 -8.51 4.02
C VAL A 95 -1.55 -9.92 3.67
N VAL A 96 -1.41 -10.82 4.65
CA VAL A 96 -1.08 -12.24 4.38
C VAL A 96 -2.21 -12.93 3.59
N ALA A 97 -3.47 -12.63 3.91
CA ALA A 97 -4.65 -13.12 3.19
C ALA A 97 -4.80 -12.50 1.78
N GLY A 98 -4.25 -11.30 1.57
CA GLY A 98 -4.37 -10.54 0.33
C GLY A 98 -5.65 -9.71 0.21
N ASP A 99 -6.33 -9.44 1.34
CA ASP A 99 -7.44 -8.48 1.44
C ASP A 99 -6.90 -7.13 1.93
N HIS A 100 -6.66 -6.25 0.97
CA HIS A 100 -6.05 -4.96 1.23
C HIS A 100 -7.05 -3.88 1.64
N SER A 101 -8.34 -4.13 1.44
CA SER A 101 -9.41 -3.24 1.92
C SER A 101 -9.60 -3.39 3.43
N ARG A 102 -9.61 -4.63 3.94
CA ARG A 102 -9.63 -4.89 5.40
C ARG A 102 -8.33 -4.44 6.07
N TRP A 103 -7.17 -4.64 5.43
CA TRP A 103 -5.89 -4.09 5.90
C TRP A 103 -5.95 -2.57 6.11
N ASN A 104 -6.48 -1.83 5.13
CA ASN A 104 -6.63 -0.36 5.22
C ASN A 104 -7.49 0.07 6.43
N LEU A 105 -8.59 -0.64 6.70
CA LEU A 105 -9.46 -0.37 7.85
C LEU A 105 -8.72 -0.59 9.18
N HIS A 106 -8.06 -1.73 9.34
CA HIS A 106 -7.25 -2.01 10.53
C HIS A 106 -6.12 -1.00 10.73
N LEU A 107 -5.46 -0.58 9.65
CA LEU A 107 -4.39 0.41 9.68
C LEU A 107 -4.91 1.80 10.06
N SER A 108 -6.10 2.18 9.59
CA SER A 108 -6.79 3.42 9.99
C SER A 108 -7.13 3.43 11.49
N GLY A 109 -7.56 2.30 12.04
CA GLY A 109 -7.75 2.12 13.48
C GLY A 109 -6.44 2.17 14.27
N ALA A 110 -5.39 1.52 13.76
CA ALA A 110 -4.05 1.53 14.37
C ALA A 110 -3.44 2.94 14.41
N ALA A 111 -3.69 3.79 13.40
CA ALA A 111 -3.23 5.18 13.35
C ALA A 111 -3.62 5.96 14.62
N ARG A 112 -4.89 5.85 15.02
CA ARG A 112 -5.45 6.51 16.21
C ARG A 112 -4.73 6.04 17.48
N LEU A 113 -4.60 4.72 17.64
CA LEU A 113 -3.92 4.10 18.80
C LEU A 113 -2.43 4.44 18.87
N VAL A 114 -1.75 4.60 17.74
CA VAL A 114 -0.36 5.10 17.71
C VAL A 114 -0.32 6.55 18.25
N LEU A 115 -1.21 7.42 17.80
CA LEU A 115 -1.24 8.83 18.23
C LEU A 115 -1.68 9.04 19.69
N GLU A 116 -2.33 8.05 20.31
CA GLU A 116 -2.67 8.03 21.75
C GLU A 116 -1.47 7.76 22.68
N HIS A 117 -0.25 7.68 22.15
CA HIS A 117 0.99 7.55 22.94
C HIS A 117 1.83 8.83 22.88
N ASP A 118 2.28 9.35 24.04
CA ASP A 118 3.15 10.54 24.16
C ASP A 118 4.60 10.24 23.75
N TYR A 119 4.83 10.01 22.45
CA TYR A 119 6.16 9.76 21.94
C TYR A 119 7.09 10.95 22.15
N ALA A 120 6.59 12.17 22.04
CA ALA A 120 7.38 13.37 22.26
C ALA A 120 7.86 13.47 23.72
N GLY A 121 6.97 13.32 24.71
CA GLY A 121 7.31 13.42 26.13
C GLY A 121 8.17 12.28 26.66
N LEU A 122 7.95 11.07 26.17
CA LEU A 122 8.81 9.93 26.46
C LEU A 122 10.21 10.13 25.86
N THR A 123 10.31 10.62 24.61
CA THR A 123 11.60 10.92 23.96
C THR A 123 12.36 12.04 24.69
N ARG A 124 11.71 13.18 25.00
CA ARG A 124 12.30 14.28 25.79
C ARG A 124 12.85 13.77 27.13
N THR A 125 12.09 12.91 27.80
CA THR A 125 12.47 12.35 29.10
C THR A 125 13.67 11.40 29.00
N ALA A 126 13.67 10.49 28.03
CA ALA A 126 14.77 9.57 27.77
C ALA A 126 16.07 10.33 27.42
N ARG A 127 15.99 11.32 26.52
CA ARG A 127 17.14 12.17 26.13
C ARG A 127 17.69 12.96 27.31
N ARG A 128 16.83 13.64 28.09
CA ARG A 128 17.23 14.36 29.32
C ARG A 128 17.97 13.44 30.30
N MET A 129 17.43 12.24 30.54
CA MET A 129 18.07 11.26 31.43
C MET A 129 19.40 10.74 30.90
N ARG A 130 19.49 10.48 29.59
CA ARG A 130 20.72 10.07 28.90
C ARG A 130 21.82 11.13 29.00
N HIS A 131 21.50 12.41 28.76
CA HIS A 131 22.48 13.50 28.93
C HIS A 131 22.99 13.59 30.37
N GLY A 132 22.10 13.53 31.37
CA GLY A 132 22.49 13.48 32.78
C GLY A 132 23.23 12.20 33.20
N ALA A 133 23.01 11.08 32.51
CA ALA A 133 23.74 9.83 32.72
C ALA A 133 25.16 9.91 32.15
N LYS A 134 25.32 10.33 30.88
CA LYS A 134 26.62 10.55 30.24
C LYS A 134 27.48 11.57 31.00
N ALA A 135 26.89 12.69 31.45
CA ALA A 135 27.63 13.69 32.23
C ALA A 135 28.19 13.13 33.55
N ARG A 136 27.38 12.39 34.31
CA ARG A 136 27.82 11.70 35.53
C ARG A 136 28.90 10.66 35.23
N LEU A 137 28.73 9.88 34.17
CA LEU A 137 29.67 8.85 33.73
C LEU A 137 31.05 9.46 33.43
N SER A 138 31.11 10.49 32.59
CA SER A 138 32.35 11.20 32.26
C SER A 138 33.03 11.80 33.49
N GLN A 139 32.26 12.38 34.42
CA GLN A 139 32.79 12.90 35.68
C GLN A 139 33.41 11.80 36.55
N TRP A 140 32.80 10.61 36.61
CA TRP A 140 33.25 9.53 37.49
C TRP A 140 34.40 8.70 36.90
N THR A 141 34.41 8.48 35.58
CA THR A 141 35.55 7.86 34.87
C THR A 141 36.82 8.70 35.07
N ALA A 142 36.70 10.03 35.08
CA ALA A 142 37.81 10.93 35.38
C ALA A 142 38.29 10.90 36.84
N GLN A 143 37.52 10.33 37.78
CA GLN A 143 37.82 10.33 39.21
C GLN A 143 38.22 8.97 39.79
N PHE A 144 37.64 7.86 39.32
CA PHE A 144 37.73 6.55 40.01
C PHE A 144 38.17 5.36 39.15
N ALA A 145 38.52 5.55 37.87
CA ALA A 145 39.00 4.48 36.98
C ALA A 145 38.08 3.23 36.87
N LEU A 146 36.78 3.41 37.10
CA LEU A 146 35.78 2.34 36.99
C LEU A 146 35.27 2.21 35.55
N THR A 147 34.97 0.98 35.14
CA THR A 147 34.36 0.69 33.84
C THR A 147 32.93 1.22 33.78
N GLU A 148 32.49 1.66 32.60
CA GLU A 148 31.23 2.40 32.44
C GLU A 148 30.01 1.62 32.95
N GLU A 149 29.94 0.32 32.64
CA GLU A 149 28.85 -0.57 33.05
C GLU A 149 28.75 -0.71 34.57
N ASN A 150 29.89 -0.78 35.27
CA ASN A 150 29.93 -0.90 36.72
C ASN A 150 29.39 0.37 37.40
N TYR A 151 29.69 1.57 36.88
CA TYR A 151 29.09 2.78 37.40
C TYR A 151 27.59 2.83 37.15
N ALA A 152 27.17 2.59 35.90
CA ALA A 152 25.78 2.74 35.50
C ALA A 152 24.85 1.89 36.38
N ARG A 153 25.26 0.65 36.68
CA ARG A 153 24.56 -0.23 37.63
C ARG A 153 24.49 0.35 39.05
N VAL A 154 25.61 0.85 39.60
CA VAL A 154 25.66 1.45 40.95
C VAL A 154 24.85 2.75 41.03
N ALA A 155 24.85 3.56 39.98
CA ALA A 155 24.18 4.86 39.89
C ALA A 155 22.69 4.78 39.48
N GLY A 156 22.14 3.57 39.33
CA GLY A 156 20.75 3.34 38.90
C GLY A 156 20.45 3.86 37.50
N ILE A 157 21.45 3.90 36.61
CA ILE A 157 21.31 4.32 35.21
C ILE A 157 20.88 3.10 34.39
N PRO A 158 19.73 3.14 33.70
CA PRO A 158 19.38 2.12 32.72
C PRO A 158 20.46 2.03 31.62
N LEU A 159 21.15 0.89 31.53
CA LEU A 159 22.22 0.67 30.53
C LEU A 159 21.71 0.89 29.09
N ALA A 160 20.45 0.53 28.84
CA ALA A 160 19.76 0.74 27.58
C ALA A 160 19.64 2.22 27.16
N LEU A 161 19.81 3.20 28.07
CA LEU A 161 19.90 4.63 27.77
C LEU A 161 21.31 5.10 27.43
N LEU A 162 22.35 4.29 27.61
CA LEU A 162 23.74 4.64 27.31
C LEU A 162 24.17 4.24 25.89
N ASP A 163 23.44 3.35 25.21
CA ASP A 163 23.71 2.95 23.82
C ASP A 163 23.61 4.13 22.82
N ASP A 164 24.74 4.50 22.21
CA ASP A 164 24.82 5.57 21.21
C ASP A 164 24.13 5.20 19.88
N ALA A 165 24.12 3.91 19.52
CA ALA A 165 23.52 3.45 18.26
C ALA A 165 22.00 3.62 18.26
N ASP A 166 21.36 3.47 19.42
CA ASP A 166 19.90 3.50 19.59
C ASP A 166 19.33 4.92 19.84
N TRP A 167 20.15 5.88 20.32
CA TRP A 167 19.68 7.19 20.82
C TRP A 167 20.29 8.44 20.19
N GLU A 168 21.50 8.39 19.62
CA GLU A 168 22.12 9.56 18.96
C GLU A 168 21.62 9.69 17.51
N VAL A 169 20.44 10.28 17.33
CA VAL A 169 19.87 10.57 16.01
C VAL A 169 20.17 11.99 15.55
N ASP A 170 20.55 12.15 14.29
CA ASP A 170 20.82 13.47 13.69
C ASP A 170 19.50 14.20 13.38
N GLN A 171 19.15 15.15 14.25
CA GLN A 171 17.94 15.96 14.14
C GLN A 171 17.94 16.87 12.90
N ALA A 172 19.12 17.31 12.42
CA ALA A 172 19.25 18.16 11.25
C ALA A 172 19.06 17.35 9.95
N LEU A 173 19.63 16.15 9.88
CA LEU A 173 19.32 15.19 8.81
C LEU A 173 17.82 14.87 8.78
N ILE A 174 17.25 14.45 9.91
CA ILE A 174 15.83 14.13 10.04
C ILE A 174 14.95 15.30 9.58
N SER A 175 15.25 16.53 9.99
CA SER A 175 14.50 17.73 9.58
C SER A 175 14.50 17.92 8.05
N ARG A 176 15.65 17.69 7.40
CA ARG A 176 15.79 17.82 5.94
C ARG A 176 15.10 16.68 5.18
N LEU A 177 15.08 15.48 5.74
CA LEU A 177 14.41 14.31 5.16
C LEU A 177 12.87 14.43 5.26
N LEU A 178 12.36 14.84 6.43
CA LEU A 178 10.92 14.99 6.69
C LEU A 178 10.34 16.29 6.09
N GLY A 179 11.16 17.33 5.89
CA GLY A 179 10.70 18.65 5.44
C GLY A 179 10.09 19.52 6.55
N VAL A 180 10.16 19.08 7.81
CA VAL A 180 9.64 19.78 9.00
C VAL A 180 10.79 19.94 10.00
N ARG A 181 10.89 21.09 10.68
CA ARG A 181 11.90 21.30 11.73
C ARG A 181 11.64 20.36 12.91
N VAL A 182 12.60 19.51 13.23
CA VAL A 182 12.56 18.57 14.35
C VAL A 182 13.50 19.03 15.47
N ASP A 183 12.99 18.96 16.70
CA ASP A 183 13.73 19.23 17.93
C ASP A 183 13.19 18.30 19.03
N TYR A 184 13.76 17.10 19.14
CA TYR A 184 13.37 16.06 20.09
C TYR A 184 13.54 16.46 21.57
N ASP A 185 14.22 17.57 21.85
CA ASP A 185 14.45 18.07 23.20
C ASP A 185 13.37 19.08 23.62
N HIS A 186 12.74 19.79 22.67
CA HIS A 186 11.72 20.81 22.94
C HIS A 186 10.33 20.55 22.33
N GLN A 187 10.19 19.66 21.34
CA GLN A 187 8.90 19.39 20.69
C GLN A 187 7.87 18.78 21.64
N TYR A 188 6.60 19.12 21.46
CA TYR A 188 5.47 18.55 22.19
C TYR A 188 4.43 17.96 21.23
N GLN A 189 3.74 16.91 21.68
CA GLN A 189 2.65 16.27 20.93
C GLN A 189 1.32 16.87 21.41
N PRO A 190 0.43 17.34 20.51
CA PRO A 190 -0.91 17.77 20.88
C PRO A 190 -1.65 16.69 21.68
N ASN A 191 -2.58 17.13 22.54
CA ASN A 191 -3.35 16.31 23.48
C ASN A 191 -2.59 15.74 24.70
N PHE A 192 -1.27 15.90 24.79
CA PHE A 192 -0.50 15.53 25.99
C PHE A 192 -0.14 16.73 26.87
N SER A 193 -0.16 16.51 28.18
CA SER A 193 0.13 17.56 29.16
C SER A 193 1.60 17.95 29.16
N LEU A 194 1.90 19.23 28.94
CA LEU A 194 3.24 19.81 29.14
C LEU A 194 3.76 19.66 30.59
N ARG A 195 2.84 19.45 31.55
CA ARG A 195 3.15 19.25 32.96
C ARG A 195 3.87 17.92 33.14
N ALA A 196 5.20 17.96 33.14
CA ALA A 196 6.05 16.80 33.29
C ALA A 196 5.61 15.91 34.45
N THR A 197 5.19 14.69 34.16
CA THR A 197 5.31 13.61 35.13
C THR A 197 6.80 13.48 35.43
N SER A 198 7.19 13.87 36.65
CA SER A 198 8.58 13.92 37.12
C SER A 198 9.16 12.51 37.37
N SER A 199 8.72 11.51 36.61
CA SER A 199 9.18 10.13 36.67
C SER A 199 10.50 9.99 35.92
N THR A 200 11.56 9.67 36.66
CA THR A 200 12.72 8.99 36.11
C THR A 200 12.29 7.63 35.54
N LEU A 201 12.61 7.37 34.27
CA LEU A 201 12.37 6.09 33.62
C LEU A 201 13.20 4.99 34.30
N SER A 202 12.54 3.93 34.76
CA SER A 202 13.20 2.68 35.12
C SER A 202 13.71 1.96 33.86
N GLU A 203 14.56 0.95 34.03
CA GLU A 203 14.99 0.09 32.92
C GLU A 203 13.81 -0.55 32.18
N LYS A 204 12.75 -0.92 32.90
CA LYS A 204 11.50 -1.42 32.31
C LYS A 204 10.80 -0.36 31.44
N ASP A 205 10.76 0.90 31.88
CA ASP A 205 10.11 1.97 31.13
C ASP A 205 10.88 2.32 29.85
N VAL A 206 12.21 2.17 29.87
CA VAL A 206 13.07 2.34 28.69
C VAL A 206 12.83 1.22 27.67
N GLU A 207 12.73 -0.04 28.10
CA GLU A 207 12.42 -1.15 27.18
C GLU A 207 10.96 -1.11 26.67
N GLU A 208 10.01 -0.66 27.48
CA GLU A 208 8.62 -0.39 27.06
C GLU A 208 8.58 0.72 25.98
N LEU A 209 9.34 1.81 26.17
CA LEU A 209 9.52 2.86 25.15
C LEU A 209 10.16 2.32 23.87
N LYS A 210 11.24 1.53 23.97
CA LYS A 210 11.87 0.89 22.80
C LYS A 210 10.89 -0.03 22.05
N THR A 211 10.01 -0.72 22.77
CA THR A 211 8.95 -1.58 22.20
C THR A 211 7.89 -0.74 21.48
N LYS A 212 7.39 0.33 22.10
CA LYS A 212 6.42 1.27 21.50
C LYS A 212 6.98 1.93 20.23
N MET A 213 8.22 2.42 20.26
CA MET A 213 8.90 2.94 19.06
C MET A 213 8.98 1.89 17.95
N SER A 214 9.26 0.62 18.29
CA SER A 214 9.36 -0.47 17.31
C SER A 214 8.01 -0.81 16.68
N LEU A 215 6.91 -0.75 17.43
CA LEU A 215 5.55 -0.84 16.87
C LEU A 215 5.22 0.37 15.99
N ARG A 216 5.50 1.61 16.41
CA ARG A 216 5.25 2.82 15.61
C ARG A 216 6.00 2.78 14.28
N TRP A 217 7.27 2.40 14.24
CA TRP A 217 7.99 2.31 12.97
C TRP A 217 7.54 1.16 12.08
N TRP A 218 7.03 0.06 12.66
CA TRP A 218 6.34 -0.98 11.88
C TRP A 218 4.97 -0.50 11.35
N TYR A 219 4.30 0.42 12.05
CA TYR A 219 3.09 1.10 11.58
C TYR A 219 3.45 2.01 10.40
N CYS A 220 4.42 2.91 10.58
CA CYS A 220 4.91 3.85 9.56
C CYS A 220 5.24 3.14 8.23
N LYS A 221 5.91 1.99 8.28
CA LYS A 221 6.19 1.20 7.07
C LYS A 221 4.90 0.80 6.34
N GLN A 222 3.91 0.29 7.09
CA GLN A 222 2.63 -0.13 6.51
C GLN A 222 1.84 1.06 5.97
N ASP A 223 1.86 2.21 6.66
CA ASP A 223 1.16 3.42 6.27
C ASP A 223 1.68 3.98 4.94
N VAL A 224 3.00 4.09 4.80
CA VAL A 224 3.65 4.43 3.51
C VAL A 224 3.29 3.40 2.43
N PHE A 225 3.35 2.10 2.72
CA PHE A 225 3.04 1.07 1.73
C PHE A 225 1.55 1.06 1.30
N GLN A 226 0.62 1.34 2.22
CA GLN A 226 -0.80 1.51 1.90
C GLN A 226 -0.98 2.73 0.99
N SER A 227 -0.39 3.86 1.39
CA SER A 227 -0.54 5.15 0.74
C SER A 227 0.03 5.14 -0.68
N MET A 228 1.17 4.47 -0.91
CA MET A 228 1.72 4.31 -2.25
C MET A 228 0.83 3.48 -3.19
N VAL A 229 -0.01 2.57 -2.67
CA VAL A 229 -0.85 1.69 -3.50
C VAL A 229 -2.25 2.28 -3.73
N SER A 230 -2.83 2.96 -2.74
CA SER A 230 -4.06 3.76 -2.93
C SER A 230 -3.77 5.04 -3.72
N GLY A 231 -2.56 5.58 -3.59
CA GLY A 231 -2.18 6.92 -4.04
C GLY A 231 -2.85 8.04 -3.23
N ASP A 232 -3.50 7.70 -2.11
CA ASP A 232 -4.03 8.66 -1.14
C ASP A 232 -2.93 9.05 -0.14
N PRO A 233 -3.03 10.18 0.59
CA PRO A 233 -2.07 10.53 1.63
C PRO A 233 -1.94 9.43 2.73
N PRO A 234 -0.82 9.39 3.48
CA PRO A 234 -0.68 8.54 4.65
C PRO A 234 -1.83 8.74 5.65
N LEU A 235 -2.28 7.66 6.29
CA LEU A 235 -3.38 7.68 7.26
C LEU A 235 -2.97 8.41 8.55
N MET A 236 -1.69 8.40 8.90
CA MET A 236 -1.10 9.30 9.88
C MET A 236 -0.53 10.54 9.17
N ALA A 237 -1.20 11.68 9.33
CA ALA A 237 -0.80 12.94 8.70
C ALA A 237 0.65 13.35 9.05
N LEU A 238 1.35 13.93 8.06
CA LEU A 238 2.82 14.05 8.01
C LEU A 238 3.43 14.74 9.23
N GLU A 239 2.77 15.78 9.76
CA GLU A 239 3.20 16.51 10.95
C GLU A 239 3.33 15.61 12.20
N ASN A 240 2.55 14.52 12.28
CA ASN A 240 2.64 13.58 13.40
C ASN A 240 3.84 12.63 13.31
N TRP A 241 4.56 12.60 12.18
CA TRP A 241 5.73 11.75 11.98
C TRP A 241 6.93 12.22 12.82
N MET A 242 7.02 13.51 13.16
CA MET A 242 8.13 14.07 13.94
C MET A 242 8.19 13.56 15.40
N TYR A 243 7.06 13.11 15.99
CA TYR A 243 6.98 12.92 17.44
C TYR A 243 7.77 11.75 18.03
N CYS A 244 8.09 10.70 17.25
CA CYS A 244 9.04 9.66 17.66
C CYS A 244 10.21 9.55 16.68
N PRO A 245 11.46 9.54 17.18
CA PRO A 245 12.65 9.48 16.34
C PRO A 245 12.82 8.11 15.67
N PRO A 246 13.58 8.04 14.55
CA PRO A 246 14.14 6.80 14.03
C PRO A 246 14.76 5.96 15.15
N ARG A 247 14.72 4.64 15.02
CA ARG A 247 15.14 3.72 16.10
C ARG A 247 16.65 3.64 16.32
N GLY A 248 17.44 4.48 15.66
CA GLY A 248 18.88 4.54 15.86
C GLY A 248 19.59 5.40 14.82
N GLN A 249 20.92 5.30 14.80
CA GLN A 249 21.81 6.03 13.90
C GLN A 249 21.59 5.69 12.42
N PHE A 250 21.70 6.72 11.58
CA PHE A 250 21.70 6.60 10.12
C PHE A 250 23.00 5.94 9.60
N GLY A 251 22.93 5.26 8.45
CA GLY A 251 24.11 4.79 7.73
C GLY A 251 24.83 3.58 8.35
N ARG A 252 24.20 2.90 9.33
CA ARG A 252 24.75 1.72 10.01
C ARG A 252 24.32 0.40 9.36
N ALA A 253 25.29 -0.37 8.85
CA ALA A 253 25.04 -1.65 8.18
C ALA A 253 24.66 -2.79 9.14
N ASP A 254 25.01 -2.67 10.44
CA ASP A 254 24.61 -3.56 11.53
C ASP A 254 23.23 -3.20 12.11
N ALA A 255 22.75 -1.97 11.89
CA ALA A 255 21.42 -1.49 12.26
C ALA A 255 20.62 -0.95 11.04
N PRO A 256 20.42 -1.75 9.97
CA PRO A 256 19.79 -1.28 8.73
C PRO A 256 18.32 -0.86 8.93
N TYR A 257 17.66 -1.32 10.01
CA TYR A 257 16.33 -0.87 10.41
C TYR A 257 16.27 0.64 10.69
N ALA A 258 17.31 1.22 11.30
CA ALA A 258 17.36 2.63 11.60
C ALA A 258 17.54 3.48 10.33
N THR A 259 18.34 2.99 9.38
CA THR A 259 18.49 3.64 8.06
C THR A 259 17.18 3.56 7.26
N PHE A 260 16.43 2.47 7.38
CA PHE A 260 15.12 2.33 6.75
C PHE A 260 14.07 3.27 7.38
N ASP A 261 14.08 3.50 8.70
CA ASP A 261 13.23 4.52 9.35
C ASP A 261 13.45 5.92 8.75
N HIS A 262 14.71 6.29 8.48
CA HIS A 262 15.04 7.56 7.82
C HIS A 262 14.55 7.61 6.37
N LEU A 263 14.57 6.50 5.63
CA LEU A 263 13.98 6.44 4.28
C LEU A 263 12.47 6.65 4.32
N LEU A 264 11.79 6.05 5.30
CA LEU A 264 10.34 6.18 5.48
C LEU A 264 9.90 7.63 5.74
N LEU A 265 10.74 8.49 6.35
CA LEU A 265 10.44 9.93 6.49
C LEU A 265 10.27 10.62 5.12
N VAL A 266 11.21 10.40 4.19
CA VAL A 266 11.15 10.99 2.84
C VAL A 266 10.00 10.37 2.04
N MET A 267 9.75 9.07 2.23
CA MET A 267 8.64 8.40 1.57
C MET A 267 7.27 8.87 2.07
N ALA A 268 7.09 9.10 3.38
CA ALA A 268 5.87 9.69 3.93
C ALA A 268 5.62 11.08 3.35
N ARG A 269 6.66 11.92 3.25
CA ARG A 269 6.60 13.22 2.59
C ARG A 269 6.20 13.11 1.12
N LEU A 270 6.80 12.19 0.37
CA LEU A 270 6.44 11.92 -1.04
C LEU A 270 4.98 11.49 -1.20
N CYS A 271 4.50 10.64 -0.30
CA CYS A 271 3.14 10.11 -0.30
C CYS A 271 2.10 11.20 0.00
N ASP A 272 2.36 12.00 1.04
CA ASP A 272 1.53 13.13 1.45
C ASP A 272 1.42 14.19 0.33
N PHE A 273 2.55 14.57 -0.26
CA PHE A 273 2.61 15.42 -1.46
C PHE A 273 1.79 14.82 -2.61
N GLY A 274 2.00 13.55 -2.95
CA GLY A 274 1.32 12.89 -4.07
C GLY A 274 -0.21 12.88 -3.94
N GLY A 275 -0.71 12.57 -2.74
CA GLY A 275 -2.15 12.57 -2.46
C GLY A 275 -2.76 13.98 -2.45
N LYS A 276 -2.03 14.98 -1.95
CA LYS A 276 -2.46 16.40 -1.98
C LYS A 276 -2.47 16.97 -3.42
N ASP A 277 -1.39 16.73 -4.17
CA ASP A 277 -1.17 17.29 -5.51
C ASP A 277 -2.16 16.73 -6.56
N ARG A 278 -2.68 15.51 -6.37
CA ARG A 278 -3.68 14.87 -7.26
C ARG A 278 -4.87 15.81 -7.57
N ARG A 279 -5.40 16.53 -6.58
CA ARG A 279 -6.53 17.46 -6.76
C ARG A 279 -6.15 18.68 -7.62
N ARG A 280 -4.92 19.20 -7.48
CA ARG A 280 -4.41 20.29 -8.32
C ARG A 280 -4.20 19.81 -9.76
N LYS A 281 -3.62 18.61 -9.95
CA LYS A 281 -3.49 17.99 -11.29
C LYS A 281 -4.84 17.83 -11.99
N GLN A 282 -5.88 17.40 -11.29
CA GLN A 282 -7.25 17.30 -11.84
C GLN A 282 -7.77 18.68 -12.32
N LYS A 283 -7.61 19.73 -11.50
CA LYS A 283 -7.96 21.12 -11.91
C LYS A 283 -7.14 21.59 -13.12
N ALA A 284 -5.84 21.29 -13.17
CA ALA A 284 -4.98 21.64 -14.30
C ALA A 284 -5.41 20.95 -15.61
N VAL A 285 -5.79 19.67 -15.55
CA VAL A 285 -6.34 18.94 -16.72
C VAL A 285 -7.69 19.51 -17.14
N ALA A 286 -8.58 19.84 -16.20
CA ALA A 286 -9.85 20.49 -16.50
C ALA A 286 -9.65 21.84 -17.22
N ALA A 287 -8.76 22.70 -16.72
CA ALA A 287 -8.40 23.98 -17.33
C ALA A 287 -7.78 23.85 -18.73
N GLN A 288 -7.19 22.70 -19.08
CA GLN A 288 -6.63 22.39 -20.41
C GLN A 288 -7.65 21.78 -21.39
N GLY A 289 -8.94 21.73 -21.03
CA GLY A 289 -10.01 21.14 -21.82
C GLY A 289 -10.24 19.65 -21.56
N GLY A 290 -9.99 19.18 -20.33
CA GLY A 290 -10.25 17.81 -19.88
C GLY A 290 -9.25 16.76 -20.38
N GLN A 291 -8.23 17.15 -21.15
CA GLN A 291 -7.18 16.25 -21.63
C GLN A 291 -5.81 16.72 -21.16
N TRP A 292 -5.08 15.84 -20.45
CA TRP A 292 -3.70 16.10 -20.06
C TRP A 292 -2.79 16.17 -21.29
N ARG A 293 -1.94 17.20 -21.36
CA ARG A 293 -0.95 17.37 -22.43
C ARG A 293 0.47 17.17 -21.89
N PRO A 294 1.34 16.40 -22.57
CA PRO A 294 2.74 16.29 -22.21
C PRO A 294 3.46 17.65 -22.17
N PRO A 295 4.20 17.98 -21.09
CA PRO A 295 5.06 19.16 -21.09
C PRO A 295 6.26 18.99 -22.03
N PRO A 296 6.82 20.07 -22.62
CA PRO A 296 7.84 19.96 -23.68
C PRO A 296 9.14 19.24 -23.30
N TRP A 297 9.50 19.23 -22.02
CA TRP A 297 10.74 18.58 -21.55
C TRP A 297 10.63 17.04 -21.54
N LEU A 298 9.43 16.49 -21.41
CA LEU A 298 9.19 15.06 -21.12
C LEU A 298 9.63 14.12 -22.25
N PHE A 299 9.48 14.56 -23.50
CA PHE A 299 9.90 13.83 -24.70
C PHE A 299 11.00 14.57 -25.49
N GLY A 300 11.57 15.62 -24.88
CA GLY A 300 12.41 16.61 -25.55
C GLY A 300 11.64 17.45 -26.58
N SER A 301 12.34 18.42 -27.17
CA SER A 301 11.84 19.19 -28.31
C SER A 301 11.81 18.33 -29.58
N GLN A 302 10.83 17.42 -29.65
CA GLN A 302 10.51 16.77 -30.92
C GLN A 302 10.20 17.85 -31.96
N ARG A 303 10.84 17.74 -33.14
CA ARG A 303 10.44 18.53 -34.31
C ARG A 303 8.92 18.37 -34.51
N PRO A 304 8.21 19.44 -34.92
CA PRO A 304 6.78 19.35 -35.16
C PRO A 304 6.47 18.18 -36.12
N PRO A 305 5.36 17.48 -35.93
CA PRO A 305 5.03 16.31 -36.74
C PRO A 305 5.01 16.71 -38.21
N MET A 306 5.80 16.00 -39.04
CA MET A 306 5.68 16.18 -40.48
C MET A 306 4.25 15.83 -40.91
N PRO A 307 3.58 16.68 -41.71
CA PRO A 307 2.30 16.31 -42.29
C PRO A 307 2.47 15.06 -43.17
N PRO A 308 1.45 14.20 -43.28
CA PRO A 308 1.52 12.99 -44.08
C PRO A 308 1.91 13.33 -45.53
N GLY A 309 2.97 12.69 -46.02
CA GLY A 309 3.74 13.20 -47.15
C GLY A 309 3.02 13.15 -48.49
N GLY A 310 3.05 14.27 -49.21
CA GLY A 310 2.93 14.25 -50.67
C GLY A 310 4.19 13.62 -51.27
N HIS A 311 4.04 12.58 -52.09
CA HIS A 311 5.16 11.94 -52.78
C HIS A 311 5.73 12.85 -53.89
N GLY A 312 6.83 13.54 -53.59
CA GLY A 312 7.75 14.09 -54.59
C GLY A 312 8.86 13.09 -54.88
N GLY A 313 8.91 12.55 -56.10
CA GLY A 313 9.78 11.42 -56.46
C GLY A 313 11.28 11.76 -56.59
N PRO A 314 12.15 10.73 -56.70
CA PRO A 314 13.58 10.91 -56.87
C PRO A 314 13.92 11.42 -58.27
N GLY A 315 14.82 12.39 -58.35
CA GLY A 315 15.32 12.88 -59.63
C GLY A 315 16.32 11.92 -60.27
N SER A 316 16.14 11.62 -61.56
CA SER A 316 17.23 11.25 -62.45
C SER A 316 17.05 11.95 -63.81
N SER A 317 18.16 12.32 -64.42
CA SER A 317 18.19 13.24 -65.56
C SER A 317 18.15 12.53 -66.91
N LYS A 318 17.29 13.04 -67.80
CA LYS A 318 17.30 12.92 -69.27
C LYS A 318 17.05 11.53 -69.89
N SER A 319 16.00 11.50 -70.68
CA SER A 319 15.58 10.41 -71.56
C SER A 319 16.23 10.50 -72.95
N SER A 320 16.24 9.36 -73.66
CA SER A 320 16.18 9.35 -75.12
C SER A 320 15.33 8.17 -75.60
N SER A 321 14.70 8.38 -76.76
CA SER A 321 13.69 7.60 -77.48
C SER A 321 13.84 6.06 -77.57
N GLY A 322 12.70 5.36 -77.57
CA GLY A 322 12.55 3.96 -78.03
C GLY A 322 11.08 3.53 -78.03
N SER A 323 10.63 2.74 -79.03
CA SER A 323 9.21 2.47 -79.30
C SER A 323 8.85 0.97 -79.35
N LEU A 324 7.54 0.69 -79.44
CA LEU A 324 6.84 -0.52 -79.97
C LEU A 324 6.23 -1.56 -79.00
N ALA A 325 4.89 -1.61 -79.06
CA ALA A 325 4.00 -2.76 -79.33
C ALA A 325 4.02 -4.05 -78.47
N GLY A 326 2.83 -4.56 -78.08
CA GLY A 326 2.69 -5.99 -77.76
C GLY A 326 1.47 -6.54 -76.98
N ARG A 327 0.23 -6.42 -77.50
CA ARG A 327 -0.79 -7.53 -77.57
C ARG A 327 -1.37 -8.16 -76.27
N ALA A 328 -2.70 -8.01 -76.07
CA ALA A 328 -3.58 -8.88 -75.25
C ALA A 328 -4.12 -10.09 -76.10
N PRO A 329 -4.92 -11.09 -75.62
CA PRO A 329 -6.22 -11.02 -74.86
C PRO A 329 -6.25 -11.91 -73.58
N ALA A 330 -7.24 -11.99 -72.66
CA ALA A 330 -8.66 -11.61 -72.49
C ALA A 330 -9.68 -12.78 -72.52
N SER A 331 -10.41 -12.98 -71.40
CA SER A 331 -11.78 -13.57 -71.24
C SER A 331 -12.07 -13.86 -69.74
N ALA A 332 -13.30 -13.91 -69.22
CA ALA A 332 -14.57 -13.24 -69.55
C ALA A 332 -15.54 -13.28 -68.33
N THR A 333 -16.42 -12.29 -68.19
CA THR A 333 -17.58 -12.23 -67.27
C THR A 333 -18.85 -12.77 -67.97
N PRO A 334 -20.05 -12.90 -67.33
CA PRO A 334 -21.00 -11.84 -66.91
C PRO A 334 -21.57 -12.12 -65.48
N ALA A 335 -22.69 -11.62 -64.92
CA ALA A 335 -23.42 -10.33 -64.81
C ALA A 335 -24.42 -10.50 -63.60
N GLY A 336 -25.20 -9.54 -63.08
CA GLY A 336 -25.42 -8.11 -63.35
C GLY A 336 -25.93 -7.37 -62.07
N ALA A 337 -25.91 -6.03 -62.03
CA ALA A 337 -27.08 -5.13 -62.19
C ALA A 337 -27.97 -4.99 -60.91
N GLN A 338 -28.45 -3.82 -60.47
CA GLN A 338 -28.42 -2.44 -61.03
C GLN A 338 -28.77 -1.39 -59.93
N ASP A 339 -28.34 -0.11 -60.10
CA ASP A 339 -28.76 1.16 -59.42
C ASP A 339 -28.85 1.23 -57.86
N GLY A 340 -28.50 2.30 -57.13
CA GLY A 340 -28.75 3.75 -57.28
C GLY A 340 -29.73 4.16 -56.14
N THR A 341 -29.58 5.20 -55.31
CA THR A 341 -28.91 6.52 -55.39
C THR A 341 -28.56 7.08 -53.97
N ARG A 342 -27.98 8.30 -53.88
CA ARG A 342 -27.58 9.01 -52.63
C ARG A 342 -28.75 9.49 -51.76
N SER A 343 -28.60 9.46 -50.42
CA SER A 343 -28.64 10.64 -49.51
C SER A 343 -28.57 10.26 -48.01
N THR A 344 -28.28 11.22 -47.13
CA THR A 344 -28.10 11.03 -45.66
C THR A 344 -29.27 11.69 -44.85
N PRO A 345 -29.24 11.75 -43.49
CA PRO A 345 -30.23 11.15 -42.57
C PRO A 345 -31.32 12.14 -42.07
N PRO A 346 -32.29 11.73 -41.21
CA PRO A 346 -32.15 12.06 -39.77
C PRO A 346 -32.91 11.19 -38.72
N SER A 347 -32.48 11.34 -37.46
CA SER A 347 -33.18 11.48 -36.15
C SER A 347 -34.66 11.06 -35.89
N ALA A 348 -34.86 10.59 -34.64
CA ALA A 348 -36.00 10.79 -33.70
C ALA A 348 -37.38 10.10 -33.88
N ASN A 349 -37.68 9.22 -32.91
CA ASN A 349 -38.75 9.29 -31.87
C ASN A 349 -40.26 9.52 -32.21
N GLU A 350 -41.11 8.96 -31.32
CA GLU A 350 -42.56 9.22 -31.07
C GLU A 350 -43.67 8.37 -31.73
N GLY A 351 -44.76 8.15 -30.95
CA GLY A 351 -46.00 7.40 -31.25
C GLY A 351 -46.45 6.53 -30.06
N ARG A 352 -47.24 6.97 -29.04
CA ARG A 352 -48.65 7.45 -29.00
C ARG A 352 -49.66 6.36 -29.43
N ALA A 353 -50.86 6.11 -28.86
CA ALA A 353 -51.72 6.74 -27.83
C ALA A 353 -52.53 5.62 -27.08
N ARG A 354 -52.99 5.72 -25.83
CA ARG A 354 -54.14 6.48 -25.23
C ARG A 354 -55.55 6.17 -25.80
N GLN A 355 -56.41 5.49 -25.02
CA GLN A 355 -57.89 5.49 -25.08
C GLN A 355 -58.50 5.43 -23.65
N SER A 356 -59.83 5.50 -23.47
CA SER A 356 -60.45 6.21 -22.31
C SER A 356 -61.88 5.81 -21.88
N LYS A 357 -62.26 6.23 -20.64
CA LYS A 357 -63.64 6.46 -20.06
C LYS A 357 -64.48 5.23 -19.61
N PRO A 358 -65.56 5.39 -18.79
CA PRO A 358 -66.01 6.47 -17.86
C PRO A 358 -66.38 5.97 -16.42
N SER A 359 -67.19 6.71 -15.63
CA SER A 359 -67.29 6.59 -14.14
C SER A 359 -68.70 6.27 -13.53
N ALA A 360 -68.68 5.69 -12.30
CA ALA A 360 -69.66 5.79 -11.18
C ALA A 360 -71.04 5.06 -11.24
N PRO A 361 -71.78 4.81 -10.11
CA PRO A 361 -71.42 4.73 -8.67
C PRO A 361 -72.07 3.57 -7.82
N GLY A 362 -71.55 3.29 -6.59
CA GLY A 362 -72.35 2.93 -5.39
C GLY A 362 -72.25 1.53 -4.71
N GLY A 363 -72.31 1.48 -3.35
CA GLY A 363 -73.01 0.40 -2.60
C GLY A 363 -72.27 -0.69 -1.79
N ILE A 364 -72.04 -0.45 -0.48
CA ILE A 364 -72.19 -1.34 0.73
C ILE A 364 -72.08 -2.91 0.64
N VAL A 365 -71.06 -3.49 1.33
CA VAL A 365 -70.98 -4.63 2.34
C VAL A 365 -72.17 -5.66 2.44
N PRO A 366 -72.03 -7.00 2.77
CA PRO A 366 -70.91 -7.87 3.27
C PRO A 366 -70.64 -9.22 2.51
N GLY A 367 -69.75 -10.10 3.02
CA GLY A 367 -69.41 -11.45 2.49
C GLY A 367 -70.42 -12.60 2.81
N PRO A 368 -70.14 -13.91 2.53
CA PRO A 368 -69.04 -14.66 3.20
C PRO A 368 -68.39 -15.92 2.49
N LYS A 369 -67.31 -16.42 3.11
CA LYS A 369 -66.84 -17.84 3.29
C LYS A 369 -66.45 -18.80 2.12
N GLN A 370 -65.21 -19.28 2.28
CA GLN A 370 -64.71 -20.69 2.18
C GLN A 370 -64.33 -21.31 0.82
N GLY A 371 -63.11 -21.87 0.80
CA GLY A 371 -62.51 -22.65 -0.29
C GLY A 371 -61.02 -22.91 0.01
N ALA A 372 -60.73 -23.83 0.92
CA ALA A 372 -59.36 -24.07 1.41
C ALA A 372 -58.55 -24.99 0.50
N SER A 373 -57.24 -24.72 0.38
CA SER A 373 -56.22 -25.64 -0.16
C SER A 373 -55.19 -25.96 0.93
N PRO A 374 -54.74 -27.22 1.06
CA PRO A 374 -53.84 -27.66 2.14
C PRO A 374 -52.38 -27.15 1.98
N PRO A 375 -51.56 -27.18 3.05
CA PRO A 375 -50.36 -26.36 3.15
C PRO A 375 -49.13 -26.98 2.48
N MET A 376 -48.31 -26.14 1.83
CA MET A 376 -46.91 -26.48 1.55
C MET A 376 -46.07 -26.24 2.81
N LEU A 377 -45.72 -27.34 3.47
CA LEU A 377 -44.79 -27.39 4.60
C LEU A 377 -43.39 -26.95 4.13
N GLY A 378 -42.80 -25.89 4.71
CA GLY A 378 -41.39 -25.54 4.43
C GLY A 378 -40.98 -24.07 4.51
N MET A 379 -41.90 -23.11 4.69
CA MET A 379 -41.56 -21.68 4.81
C MET A 379 -41.67 -21.20 6.25
N MET A 380 -40.54 -20.86 6.87
CA MET A 380 -40.52 -20.08 8.11
C MET A 380 -41.01 -18.65 7.77
N PRO A 381 -42.00 -18.09 8.50
CA PRO A 381 -42.41 -16.71 8.26
C PRO A 381 -41.25 -15.76 8.60
N PRO A 382 -41.13 -14.61 7.90
CA PRO A 382 -40.16 -13.59 8.27
C PRO A 382 -40.42 -13.13 9.72
N PRO A 383 -39.38 -12.87 10.53
CA PRO A 383 -39.56 -12.46 11.91
C PRO A 383 -40.34 -11.14 11.97
N ALA A 384 -41.27 -11.05 12.93
CA ALA A 384 -42.14 -9.89 13.11
C ALA A 384 -41.39 -8.67 13.69
N GLU A 385 -40.18 -8.89 14.21
CA GLU A 385 -39.33 -7.90 14.84
C GLU A 385 -37.91 -8.00 14.24
N PRO A 386 -37.17 -6.88 14.12
CA PRO A 386 -35.78 -6.92 13.66
C PRO A 386 -34.93 -7.76 14.62
N PRO A 387 -33.95 -8.54 14.13
CA PRO A 387 -33.15 -9.42 14.97
C PRO A 387 -32.41 -8.62 16.04
N GLU A 388 -32.55 -9.02 17.31
CA GLU A 388 -31.79 -8.44 18.42
C GLU A 388 -30.29 -8.66 18.20
N LEU A 389 -29.57 -7.59 17.90
CA LEU A 389 -28.11 -7.60 17.82
C LEU A 389 -27.54 -7.92 19.20
N ASP A 390 -26.67 -8.93 19.30
CA ASP A 390 -26.02 -9.31 20.57
C ASP A 390 -25.35 -8.08 21.22
N SER A 391 -25.43 -7.99 22.56
CA SER A 391 -24.96 -6.88 23.39
C SER A 391 -23.55 -6.39 23.07
N ALA A 392 -22.67 -7.29 22.59
CA ALA A 392 -21.35 -6.93 22.12
C ALA A 392 -21.38 -6.00 20.90
N PHE A 393 -22.25 -6.23 19.92
CA PHE A 393 -22.44 -5.36 18.76
C PHE A 393 -23.09 -4.03 19.16
N GLN A 394 -24.06 -4.04 20.08
CA GLN A 394 -24.63 -2.80 20.63
C GLN A 394 -23.56 -1.95 21.33
N SER A 395 -22.66 -2.58 22.10
CA SER A 395 -21.54 -1.89 22.76
C SER A 395 -20.50 -1.33 21.78
N MET A 396 -20.25 -2.02 20.66
CA MET A 396 -19.37 -1.53 19.60
C MET A 396 -20.04 -0.38 18.84
N ASP A 397 -21.31 -0.50 18.46
CA ASP A 397 -22.08 0.56 17.79
C ASP A 397 -22.18 1.83 18.65
N ALA A 398 -22.43 1.69 19.95
CA ALA A 398 -22.40 2.81 20.90
C ALA A 398 -20.99 3.45 20.99
N SER A 399 -19.93 2.64 21.01
CA SER A 399 -18.54 3.14 21.04
C SER A 399 -18.08 3.70 19.70
N ILE A 400 -18.72 3.35 18.57
CA ILE A 400 -18.47 3.91 17.23
C ILE A 400 -19.15 5.27 17.08
N LYS A 401 -20.31 5.44 17.72
CA LYS A 401 -21.11 6.69 17.73
C LYS A 401 -20.68 7.71 18.79
N ASP A 402 -19.74 7.35 19.67
CA ASP A 402 -19.17 8.27 20.65
C ASP A 402 -18.42 9.42 19.92
N PRO A 403 -18.75 10.70 20.20
CA PRO A 403 -18.13 11.85 19.56
C PRO A 403 -16.60 11.94 19.76
N ALA A 404 -16.01 11.21 20.71
CA ALA A 404 -14.56 11.04 20.83
C ALA A 404 -13.91 10.28 19.64
N PHE A 405 -14.69 9.51 18.87
CA PHE A 405 -14.22 8.77 17.68
C PHE A 405 -14.79 9.29 16.36
N ALA A 406 -15.68 10.28 16.41
CA ALA A 406 -16.10 11.02 15.23
C ALA A 406 -14.86 11.61 14.55
N VAL A 407 -14.75 11.41 13.23
CA VAL A 407 -13.76 12.15 12.44
C VAL A 407 -14.13 13.62 12.55
N VAL A 408 -13.27 14.42 13.18
CA VAL A 408 -13.31 15.87 13.01
C VAL A 408 -13.06 16.09 11.52
N ARG A 409 -14.14 16.25 10.74
CA ARG A 409 -14.06 16.93 9.46
C ARG A 409 -13.51 18.30 9.81
N GLU A 410 -12.25 18.56 9.43
CA GLU A 410 -11.74 19.91 9.45
C GLU A 410 -12.78 20.78 8.75
N HIS A 411 -13.30 21.76 9.48
CA HIS A 411 -14.02 22.85 8.85
C HIS A 411 -12.99 23.55 8.00
N LYS A 412 -12.93 23.14 6.73
CA LYS A 412 -12.06 23.76 5.74
C LYS A 412 -12.64 25.14 5.49
N GLU A 413 -12.20 26.09 6.30
CA GLU A 413 -12.34 27.51 6.01
C GLU A 413 -11.97 27.68 4.54
N SER A 414 -12.84 28.35 3.79
CA SER A 414 -12.63 28.57 2.37
C SER A 414 -11.47 29.54 2.22
N SER A 415 -10.25 28.99 2.24
CA SER A 415 -9.03 29.67 1.81
C SER A 415 -9.36 30.40 0.50
N PRO A 416 -9.04 31.70 0.38
CA PRO A 416 -9.40 32.48 -0.80
C PRO A 416 -8.93 31.74 -2.06
N PRO A 417 -9.65 31.84 -3.19
CA PRO A 417 -9.37 31.03 -4.38
C PRO A 417 -7.97 31.32 -4.90
N THR A 418 -7.01 30.47 -4.50
CA THR A 418 -5.62 30.59 -4.89
C THR A 418 -5.49 30.38 -6.39
N ASN A 419 -4.63 31.16 -7.04
CA ASN A 419 -4.35 30.99 -8.46
C ASN A 419 -3.77 29.59 -8.70
N LEU A 420 -4.29 28.88 -9.71
CA LEU A 420 -3.84 27.54 -10.10
C LEU A 420 -2.37 27.53 -10.55
N GLU A 421 -1.89 28.66 -11.07
CA GLU A 421 -0.48 28.89 -11.37
C GLU A 421 0.37 28.91 -10.10
N ASP A 422 -0.02 29.69 -9.07
CA ASP A 422 0.66 29.74 -7.77
C ASP A 422 0.64 28.36 -7.07
N ASP A 423 -0.50 27.66 -7.11
CA ASP A 423 -0.62 26.29 -6.61
C ASP A 423 0.36 25.34 -7.31
N THR A 424 0.55 25.51 -8.63
CA THR A 424 1.48 24.69 -9.42
C THR A 424 2.93 25.06 -9.16
N ALA A 425 3.25 26.35 -8.99
CA ALA A 425 4.57 26.82 -8.60
C ALA A 425 4.98 26.28 -7.21
N ARG A 426 4.05 26.27 -6.24
CA ARG A 426 4.30 25.66 -4.92
C ARG A 426 4.50 24.15 -5.01
N ALA A 427 3.70 23.45 -5.81
CA ALA A 427 3.89 22.01 -6.03
C ALA A 427 5.24 21.67 -6.70
N MET A 428 5.73 22.51 -7.62
CA MET A 428 7.07 22.37 -8.23
C MET A 428 8.19 22.60 -7.20
N ALA A 429 8.05 23.60 -6.32
CA ALA A 429 9.01 23.84 -5.26
C ALA A 429 9.08 22.68 -4.25
N GLU A 430 7.93 22.18 -3.79
CA GLU A 430 7.86 21.03 -2.87
C GLU A 430 8.42 19.75 -3.51
N TYR A 431 8.10 19.48 -4.77
CA TYR A 431 8.65 18.36 -5.53
C TYR A 431 10.18 18.38 -5.60
N GLU A 432 10.75 19.56 -5.86
CA GLU A 432 12.19 19.78 -5.93
C GLU A 432 12.87 19.60 -4.56
N GLU A 433 12.21 20.01 -3.46
CA GLU A 433 12.69 19.72 -2.10
C GLU A 433 12.65 18.22 -1.75
N ILE A 434 11.59 17.50 -2.14
CA ILE A 434 11.50 16.04 -1.96
C ILE A 434 12.59 15.34 -2.77
N THR A 435 12.85 15.81 -4.00
CA THR A 435 13.95 15.31 -4.84
C THR A 435 15.30 15.47 -4.14
N LYS A 436 15.58 16.67 -3.62
CA LYS A 436 16.78 16.96 -2.80
C LYS A 436 16.87 16.11 -1.54
N ALA A 437 15.75 15.77 -0.89
CA ALA A 437 15.72 14.89 0.28
C ALA A 437 16.10 13.43 -0.07
N PHE A 438 15.64 12.91 -1.22
CA PHE A 438 16.11 11.60 -1.71
C PHE A 438 17.59 11.61 -2.11
N ASP A 439 18.06 12.67 -2.78
CA ASP A 439 19.47 12.78 -3.14
C ASP A 439 20.36 12.90 -1.88
N LEU A 440 19.95 13.68 -0.88
CA LEU A 440 20.60 13.76 0.43
C LEU A 440 20.65 12.39 1.11
N PHE A 441 19.54 11.66 1.17
CA PHE A 441 19.49 10.32 1.76
C PHE A 441 20.56 9.40 1.15
N ALA A 442 20.64 9.33 -0.18
CA ALA A 442 21.60 8.47 -0.85
C ALA A 442 23.06 8.95 -0.71
N GLN A 443 23.30 10.26 -0.76
CA GLN A 443 24.63 10.85 -0.59
C GLN A 443 25.18 10.72 0.83
N SER A 444 24.31 10.59 1.85
CA SER A 444 24.71 10.38 3.24
C SER A 444 25.06 8.92 3.56
N LEU A 445 24.76 7.96 2.68
CA LEU A 445 25.09 6.55 2.92
C LEU A 445 26.59 6.29 2.76
N GLY A 446 27.19 5.60 3.74
CA GLY A 446 28.60 5.21 3.71
C GLY A 446 28.88 4.00 2.80
N PRO A 447 30.17 3.66 2.59
CA PRO A 447 30.59 2.56 1.71
C PRO A 447 30.04 1.19 2.13
N ASP A 448 29.67 1.06 3.41
CA ASP A 448 29.06 -0.14 4.00
C ASP A 448 27.66 -0.49 3.42
N PHE A 449 27.06 0.44 2.67
CA PHE A 449 25.80 0.27 1.94
C PHE A 449 26.00 0.02 0.44
N GLU A 450 27.23 0.02 -0.08
CA GLU A 450 27.50 -0.22 -1.50
C GLU A 450 27.22 -1.67 -1.91
N ALA A 451 27.06 -1.90 -3.21
CA ALA A 451 26.92 -3.24 -3.76
C ALA A 451 28.27 -3.97 -3.71
N LEU A 452 28.25 -5.26 -3.37
CA LEU A 452 29.45 -6.09 -3.29
C LEU A 452 29.99 -6.38 -4.70
N ASN A 453 31.20 -5.89 -4.97
CA ASN A 453 31.89 -6.05 -6.25
C ASN A 453 32.61 -7.41 -6.36
N ASP A 454 31.94 -8.53 -6.08
CA ASP A 454 32.51 -9.87 -6.32
C ASP A 454 32.44 -10.22 -7.82
N SER A 455 33.60 -10.18 -8.49
CA SER A 455 33.72 -10.55 -9.89
C SER A 455 33.61 -12.06 -10.14
N SER A 456 33.80 -12.89 -9.10
CA SER A 456 33.87 -14.35 -9.22
C SER A 456 32.50 -15.03 -9.24
N ASN A 457 31.48 -14.48 -8.57
CA ASN A 457 30.14 -15.05 -8.47
C ASN A 457 29.04 -14.11 -9.02
N ARG A 458 29.20 -13.60 -10.24
CA ARG A 458 28.19 -12.74 -10.89
C ARG A 458 26.93 -13.55 -11.27
N ILE A 459 25.86 -13.38 -10.51
CA ILE A 459 24.54 -13.92 -10.84
C ILE A 459 24.02 -13.25 -12.11
N SER A 460 23.79 -14.05 -13.16
CA SER A 460 23.13 -13.59 -14.38
C SER A 460 21.62 -13.48 -14.17
N SER A 461 21.00 -12.42 -14.71
CA SER A 461 19.54 -12.23 -14.66
C SER A 461 19.03 -11.53 -15.94
N PRO A 462 17.72 -11.55 -16.21
CA PRO A 462 17.12 -10.78 -17.31
C PRO A 462 17.31 -9.25 -17.21
N PHE A 463 17.74 -8.74 -16.06
CA PHE A 463 18.09 -7.33 -15.83
C PHE A 463 19.59 -7.06 -16.03
N GLY A 464 20.36 -8.04 -16.49
CA GLY A 464 21.82 -8.04 -16.49
C GLY A 464 22.41 -8.62 -15.19
N PRO A 465 23.69 -8.33 -14.87
CA PRO A 465 24.32 -8.78 -13.63
C PRO A 465 23.54 -8.29 -12.41
N ALA A 466 23.24 -9.20 -11.48
CA ALA A 466 22.53 -8.86 -10.25
C ALA A 466 23.38 -7.98 -9.32
N LEU A 467 22.70 -7.27 -8.41
CA LEU A 467 23.33 -6.49 -7.34
C LEU A 467 23.15 -7.22 -6.02
N VAL A 468 24.26 -7.56 -5.36
CA VAL A 468 24.30 -8.21 -4.04
C VAL A 468 24.83 -7.21 -3.02
N TYR A 469 24.34 -7.25 -1.79
CA TYR A 469 24.73 -6.34 -0.71
C TYR A 469 25.17 -7.13 0.53
N LYS A 470 25.86 -6.44 1.45
CA LYS A 470 26.36 -6.99 2.72
C LYS A 470 25.31 -7.77 3.53
N ASN A 471 24.04 -7.37 3.46
CA ASN A 471 22.91 -8.15 3.97
C ASN A 471 21.60 -7.85 3.20
N ALA A 472 20.59 -8.71 3.39
CA ALA A 472 19.30 -8.61 2.72
C ALA A 472 18.52 -7.32 3.06
N ALA A 473 18.68 -6.79 4.27
CA ALA A 473 18.00 -5.55 4.67
C ALA A 473 18.56 -4.32 3.92
N ILE A 474 19.87 -4.23 3.70
CA ILE A 474 20.50 -3.19 2.86
C ILE A 474 20.03 -3.30 1.41
N ALA A 475 19.92 -4.52 0.87
CA ALA A 475 19.33 -4.73 -0.46
C ALA A 475 17.89 -4.21 -0.53
N CYS A 476 17.07 -4.47 0.49
CA CYS A 476 15.71 -3.93 0.58
C CYS A 476 15.66 -2.41 0.78
N VAL A 477 16.62 -1.78 1.50
CA VAL A 477 16.74 -0.30 1.58
C VAL A 477 16.94 0.28 0.17
N TRP A 478 17.87 -0.26 -0.61
CA TRP A 478 18.11 0.24 -1.98
C TRP A 478 16.96 -0.05 -2.94
N ALA A 479 16.34 -1.23 -2.87
CA ALA A 479 15.19 -1.54 -3.71
C ALA A 479 13.98 -0.64 -3.37
N CYS A 480 13.76 -0.34 -2.09
CA CYS A 480 12.76 0.62 -1.65
C CYS A 480 13.08 2.05 -2.11
N TYR A 481 14.35 2.48 -2.00
CA TYR A 481 14.82 3.78 -2.48
C TYR A 481 14.58 3.96 -3.99
N TYR A 482 14.99 2.99 -4.81
CA TYR A 482 14.76 3.09 -6.26
C TYR A 482 13.28 3.00 -6.64
N MET A 483 12.48 2.22 -5.90
CA MET A 483 11.03 2.23 -6.03
C MET A 483 10.42 3.61 -5.70
N ALA A 484 10.90 4.27 -4.65
CA ALA A 484 10.49 5.64 -4.32
C ALA A 484 10.94 6.66 -5.38
N ARG A 485 12.11 6.50 -6.00
CA ARG A 485 12.55 7.32 -7.15
C ARG A 485 11.68 7.13 -8.39
N ILE A 486 11.17 5.92 -8.65
CA ILE A 486 10.17 5.66 -9.71
C ILE A 486 8.87 6.45 -9.40
N SER A 487 8.37 6.33 -8.17
CA SER A 487 7.14 6.99 -7.75
C SER A 487 7.26 8.52 -7.71
N LEU A 488 8.42 9.07 -7.33
CA LEU A 488 8.73 10.50 -7.43
C LEU A 488 8.50 11.01 -8.85
N GLN A 489 9.12 10.40 -9.87
CA GLN A 489 8.94 10.83 -11.25
C GLN A 489 7.47 10.75 -11.72
N ARG A 490 6.74 9.70 -11.33
CA ARG A 490 5.29 9.56 -11.61
C ARG A 490 4.45 10.65 -10.93
N LEU A 491 4.90 11.16 -9.79
CA LEU A 491 4.23 12.19 -8.99
C LEU A 491 4.66 13.64 -9.34
N HIS A 492 5.57 13.87 -10.29
CA HIS A 492 5.95 15.22 -10.74
C HIS A 492 4.71 16.09 -11.07
N PRO A 493 4.65 17.38 -10.67
CA PRO A 493 3.43 18.20 -10.76
C PRO A 493 2.78 18.29 -12.15
N GLU A 494 3.58 18.22 -13.21
CA GLU A 494 3.11 18.24 -14.60
C GLU A 494 2.72 16.86 -15.18
N MET A 495 2.84 15.77 -14.42
CA MET A 495 2.37 14.43 -14.85
C MET A 495 0.85 14.29 -14.72
N PRO A 496 0.21 13.38 -15.47
CA PRO A 496 -1.24 13.19 -15.38
C PRO A 496 -1.65 12.68 -13.99
N PRO A 497 -2.85 13.00 -13.50
CA PRO A 497 -3.33 12.55 -12.19
C PRO A 497 -3.55 11.03 -12.10
N ALA A 498 -3.82 10.37 -13.23
CA ALA A 498 -4.07 8.93 -13.30
C ALA A 498 -2.76 8.11 -13.23
N ALA A 499 -2.63 7.28 -12.18
CA ALA A 499 -1.38 6.61 -11.83
C ALA A 499 -0.79 5.71 -12.94
N MET A 500 -1.60 4.90 -13.64
CA MET A 500 -1.08 4.11 -14.79
C MET A 500 -0.59 4.99 -15.94
N VAL A 501 -1.27 6.11 -16.20
CA VAL A 501 -0.89 6.98 -17.31
C VAL A 501 0.45 7.62 -16.99
N ALA A 502 0.64 8.11 -15.76
CA ALA A 502 1.93 8.60 -15.29
C ALA A 502 3.01 7.49 -15.33
N ALA A 503 2.67 6.26 -14.92
CA ALA A 503 3.61 5.13 -14.95
C ALA A 503 4.07 4.77 -16.37
N GLY A 504 3.16 4.73 -17.35
CA GLY A 504 3.52 4.49 -18.76
C GLY A 504 4.28 5.65 -19.39
N VAL A 505 3.88 6.89 -19.08
CA VAL A 505 4.49 8.12 -19.60
C VAL A 505 5.90 8.36 -19.07
N THR A 506 6.18 7.99 -17.82
CA THR A 506 7.50 8.15 -17.18
C THR A 506 8.39 6.91 -17.25
N ALA A 507 7.96 5.87 -17.97
CA ALA A 507 8.67 4.58 -18.04
C ALA A 507 10.10 4.71 -18.61
N HIS A 508 10.34 5.64 -19.54
CA HIS A 508 11.69 5.93 -20.06
C HIS A 508 12.54 6.68 -19.03
N LEU A 509 11.99 7.72 -18.37
CA LEU A 509 12.69 8.48 -17.33
C LEU A 509 13.12 7.61 -16.13
N THR A 510 12.34 6.58 -15.85
CA THR A 510 12.50 5.71 -14.68
C THR A 510 13.11 4.34 -15.02
N HIS A 511 13.51 4.12 -16.27
CA HIS A 511 14.01 2.83 -16.77
C HIS A 511 15.15 2.28 -15.89
N ASP A 512 16.18 3.08 -15.64
CA ASP A 512 17.35 2.68 -14.86
C ASP A 512 17.01 2.33 -13.41
N TYR A 513 16.05 3.03 -12.79
CA TYR A 513 15.59 2.70 -11.44
C TYR A 513 14.86 1.36 -11.42
N ALA A 514 13.99 1.09 -12.41
CA ALA A 514 13.32 -0.19 -12.53
C ALA A 514 14.31 -1.34 -12.81
N GLN A 515 15.29 -1.14 -13.69
CA GLN A 515 16.37 -2.11 -13.92
C GLN A 515 17.20 -2.36 -12.64
N LYS A 516 17.50 -1.32 -11.84
CA LYS A 516 18.17 -1.48 -10.54
C LYS A 516 17.32 -2.30 -9.57
N VAL A 517 16.02 -2.03 -9.43
CA VAL A 517 15.11 -2.87 -8.61
C VAL A 517 15.17 -4.33 -9.07
N GLY A 518 15.07 -4.59 -10.38
CA GLY A 518 15.21 -5.93 -10.95
C GLY A 518 16.54 -6.63 -10.61
N LYS A 519 17.68 -5.93 -10.75
CA LYS A 519 19.02 -6.45 -10.40
C LYS A 519 19.18 -6.74 -8.91
N ILE A 520 18.67 -5.86 -8.03
CA ILE A 520 18.74 -6.03 -6.57
C ILE A 520 17.88 -7.23 -6.15
N CYS A 521 16.66 -7.31 -6.67
CA CYS A 521 15.81 -8.48 -6.45
C CYS A 521 16.48 -9.75 -6.97
N ALA A 522 17.09 -9.75 -8.17
CA ALA A 522 17.81 -10.92 -8.68
C ALA A 522 18.91 -11.40 -7.74
N GLY A 523 19.64 -10.49 -7.09
CA GLY A 523 20.62 -10.81 -6.05
C GLY A 523 19.96 -11.43 -4.82
N LEU A 524 18.86 -10.83 -4.36
CA LEU A 524 18.08 -11.32 -3.22
C LEU A 524 17.45 -12.71 -3.45
N TYR A 525 17.00 -13.03 -4.67
CA TYR A 525 16.47 -14.36 -5.00
C TYR A 525 17.55 -15.43 -5.19
N ALA A 526 18.83 -15.06 -5.29
CA ALA A 526 19.97 -15.98 -5.31
C ALA A 526 20.39 -16.36 -3.87
N THR A 527 19.50 -17.03 -3.16
CA THR A 527 19.49 -17.11 -1.68
C THR A 527 20.80 -17.62 -1.06
N GLN A 528 21.56 -18.47 -1.76
CA GLN A 528 22.84 -19.01 -1.32
C GLN A 528 23.87 -17.91 -0.98
N HIS A 529 23.83 -16.75 -1.67
CA HIS A 529 24.71 -15.61 -1.38
C HIS A 529 24.46 -14.97 0.00
N TYR A 530 23.30 -15.23 0.60
CA TYR A 530 22.94 -14.79 1.96
C TYR A 530 22.98 -15.96 2.96
N GLY A 531 23.75 -17.01 2.67
CA GLY A 531 23.94 -18.17 3.54
C GLY A 531 22.71 -19.09 3.66
N GLN A 532 21.68 -18.89 2.83
CA GLN A 532 20.42 -19.63 2.92
C GLN A 532 20.51 -20.97 2.20
N THR A 533 20.49 -22.05 2.98
CA THR A 533 20.50 -23.44 2.51
C THR A 533 19.34 -24.24 3.11
N GLY A 534 18.70 -25.11 2.31
CA GLY A 534 17.59 -25.94 2.77
C GLY A 534 16.27 -25.19 2.92
N ALA A 535 15.64 -25.31 4.10
CA ALA A 535 14.39 -24.61 4.41
C ALA A 535 14.60 -23.08 4.45
N LEU A 536 13.57 -22.32 4.10
CA LEU A 536 13.64 -20.87 4.04
C LEU A 536 13.64 -20.28 5.46
N ASP A 537 14.71 -19.57 5.86
CA ASP A 537 14.75 -18.87 7.14
C ASP A 537 13.64 -17.81 7.25
N PRO A 538 12.95 -17.65 8.39
CA PRO A 538 11.88 -16.66 8.55
C PRO A 538 12.31 -15.20 8.31
N SER A 539 13.53 -14.82 8.69
CA SER A 539 14.08 -13.47 8.46
C SER A 539 14.31 -13.25 6.97
N PHE A 540 14.85 -14.25 6.28
CA PHE A 540 15.05 -14.18 4.83
C PHE A 540 13.74 -14.26 4.04
N ALA A 541 12.76 -15.05 4.49
CA ALA A 541 11.39 -15.04 3.97
C ALA A 541 10.79 -13.63 4.04
N GLY A 542 11.02 -12.93 5.16
CA GLY A 542 10.69 -11.52 5.32
C GLY A 542 11.24 -10.66 4.19
N ALA A 543 12.53 -10.79 3.85
CA ALA A 543 13.15 -9.99 2.79
C ALA A 543 12.54 -10.26 1.41
N LEU A 544 12.26 -11.53 1.11
CA LEU A 544 11.54 -11.92 -0.10
C LEU A 544 10.13 -11.29 -0.14
N MET A 545 9.40 -11.27 0.98
CA MET A 545 8.08 -10.64 1.10
C MET A 545 8.15 -9.12 0.89
N GLU A 546 9.10 -8.40 1.51
CA GLU A 546 9.29 -6.95 1.25
C GLU A 546 9.56 -6.69 -0.24
N SER A 547 10.38 -7.55 -0.89
CA SER A 547 10.76 -7.38 -2.30
C SER A 547 9.57 -7.40 -3.28
N THR A 548 8.46 -8.05 -2.90
CA THR A 548 7.24 -8.08 -3.73
C THR A 548 6.68 -6.68 -3.94
N PHE A 549 6.74 -5.82 -2.92
CA PHE A 549 6.29 -4.43 -3.01
C PHE A 549 7.12 -3.64 -4.03
N PHE A 550 8.44 -3.77 -3.98
CA PHE A 550 9.34 -3.06 -4.90
C PHE A 550 9.14 -3.54 -6.35
N LEU A 551 8.91 -4.84 -6.53
CA LEU A 551 8.60 -5.46 -7.82
C LEU A 551 7.25 -5.05 -8.41
N LEU A 552 6.27 -4.60 -7.61
CA LEU A 552 5.02 -4.05 -8.17
C LEU A 552 5.30 -2.81 -9.03
N PHE A 553 5.96 -1.80 -8.44
CA PHE A 553 6.15 -0.50 -9.07
C PHE A 553 7.11 -0.57 -10.26
N ALA A 554 8.20 -1.34 -10.15
CA ALA A 554 9.13 -1.58 -11.25
C ALA A 554 8.55 -2.55 -12.30
N GLY A 555 7.85 -3.60 -11.87
CA GLY A 555 7.29 -4.65 -12.72
C GLY A 555 6.26 -4.13 -13.71
N VAL A 556 5.37 -3.23 -13.28
CA VAL A 556 4.35 -2.60 -14.12
C VAL A 556 4.91 -1.99 -15.43
N GLN A 557 6.16 -1.52 -15.45
CA GLN A 557 6.79 -0.91 -16.63
C GLN A 557 7.80 -1.82 -17.37
N TYR A 558 7.98 -3.08 -16.98
CA TYR A 558 8.82 -4.00 -17.74
C TYR A 558 8.15 -4.41 -19.07
N THR A 559 8.89 -4.25 -20.17
CA THR A 559 8.43 -4.59 -21.54
C THR A 559 9.12 -5.83 -22.08
N ASP A 560 10.35 -6.12 -21.67
CA ASP A 560 11.06 -7.33 -22.05
C ASP A 560 10.34 -8.61 -21.57
N ALA A 561 10.35 -9.65 -22.39
CA ALA A 561 9.62 -10.89 -22.11
C ALA A 561 10.29 -11.74 -21.01
N ALA A 562 11.63 -11.75 -20.94
CA ALA A 562 12.36 -12.49 -19.93
C ALA A 562 12.26 -11.79 -18.55
N GLN A 563 12.32 -10.46 -18.51
CA GLN A 563 12.07 -9.66 -17.31
C GLN A 563 10.67 -9.88 -16.76
N ARG A 564 9.63 -9.74 -17.61
CA ARG A 564 8.23 -10.00 -17.22
C ARG A 564 8.04 -11.44 -16.71
N GLY A 565 8.53 -12.44 -17.45
CA GLY A 565 8.43 -13.85 -17.07
C GLY A 565 9.13 -14.18 -15.76
N TRP A 566 10.33 -13.64 -15.53
CA TRP A 566 11.07 -13.80 -14.28
C TRP A 566 10.34 -13.17 -13.09
N THR A 567 9.81 -11.95 -13.24
CA THR A 567 9.08 -11.25 -12.17
C THR A 567 7.85 -12.04 -11.73
N ILE A 568 7.03 -12.54 -12.67
CA ILE A 568 5.87 -13.37 -12.32
C ILE A 568 6.29 -14.71 -11.68
N SER A 569 7.35 -15.34 -12.17
CA SER A 569 7.89 -16.56 -11.55
C SER A 569 8.31 -16.33 -10.10
N LYS A 570 9.00 -15.22 -9.80
CA LYS A 570 9.45 -14.92 -8.42
C LYS A 570 8.32 -14.49 -7.49
N LEU A 571 7.36 -13.72 -7.98
CA LEU A 571 6.18 -13.37 -7.18
C LEU A 571 5.35 -14.62 -6.83
N LYS A 572 5.12 -15.53 -7.78
CA LYS A 572 4.43 -16.82 -7.51
C LYS A 572 5.26 -17.75 -6.61
N ASP A 573 6.59 -17.72 -6.70
CA ASP A 573 7.47 -18.44 -5.74
C ASP A 573 7.34 -17.90 -4.31
N VAL A 574 7.28 -16.58 -4.09
CA VAL A 574 7.10 -16.00 -2.74
C VAL A 574 5.72 -16.32 -2.19
N GLU A 575 4.67 -16.22 -3.00
CA GLU A 575 3.31 -16.60 -2.59
C GLU A 575 3.31 -18.05 -2.04
N ARG A 576 3.83 -18.99 -2.84
CA ARG A 576 3.88 -20.42 -2.54
C ARG A 576 4.80 -20.76 -1.36
N ARG A 577 5.95 -20.10 -1.22
CA ARG A 577 6.96 -20.42 -0.18
C ARG A 577 6.76 -19.71 1.14
N CYS A 578 6.01 -18.61 1.17
CA CYS A 578 5.77 -17.81 2.37
C CYS A 578 4.29 -17.78 2.80
N GLY A 579 3.37 -18.31 1.99
CA GLY A 579 1.92 -18.14 2.20
C GLY A 579 1.43 -16.70 1.96
N TRP A 580 2.22 -15.89 1.25
CA TRP A 580 2.04 -14.43 1.11
C TRP A 580 1.14 -14.10 -0.09
N ARG A 581 -0.19 -14.12 0.09
CA ARG A 581 -1.16 -13.91 -1.02
C ARG A 581 -1.07 -12.53 -1.65
N THR A 582 -0.59 -11.52 -0.93
CA THR A 582 -0.22 -10.22 -1.52
C THR A 582 0.74 -10.36 -2.71
N SER A 583 1.67 -11.32 -2.70
CA SER A 583 2.55 -11.57 -3.85
C SER A 583 1.79 -12.05 -5.09
N GLY A 584 0.80 -12.91 -4.91
CA GLY A 584 -0.10 -13.37 -5.99
C GLY A 584 -0.95 -12.23 -6.55
N ALA A 585 -1.47 -11.37 -5.67
CA ALA A 585 -2.19 -10.15 -6.05
C ALA A 585 -1.29 -9.15 -6.82
N ILE A 586 -0.03 -8.98 -6.41
CA ILE A 586 0.96 -8.14 -7.11
C ILE A 586 1.30 -8.72 -8.49
N ALA A 587 1.49 -10.05 -8.60
CA ALA A 587 1.68 -10.73 -9.87
C ALA A 587 0.49 -10.47 -10.81
N ALA A 588 -0.73 -10.63 -10.30
CA ALA A 588 -1.95 -10.33 -11.04
C ALA A 588 -2.07 -8.86 -11.47
N GLY A 589 -1.67 -7.92 -10.61
CA GLY A 589 -1.62 -6.48 -10.94
C GLY A 589 -0.67 -6.18 -12.09
N CYS A 590 0.53 -6.75 -12.07
CA CYS A 590 1.52 -6.61 -13.15
C CYS A 590 1.02 -7.23 -14.47
N GLU A 591 0.49 -8.47 -14.43
CA GLU A 591 -0.07 -9.13 -15.62
C GLU A 591 -1.21 -8.31 -16.24
N THR A 592 -2.12 -7.79 -15.41
CA THR A 592 -3.26 -6.95 -15.85
C THR A 592 -2.77 -5.61 -16.44
N ALA A 593 -1.73 -5.01 -15.89
CA ALA A 593 -1.11 -3.81 -16.44
C ALA A 593 -0.58 -4.06 -17.86
N TRP A 594 0.16 -5.15 -18.07
CA TRP A 594 0.72 -5.50 -19.37
C TRP A 594 -0.36 -5.89 -20.39
N GLU A 595 -1.39 -6.66 -20.00
CA GLU A 595 -2.55 -6.97 -20.86
C GLU A 595 -3.22 -5.66 -21.35
N ARG A 596 -3.52 -4.72 -20.45
CA ARG A 596 -4.16 -3.45 -20.79
C ARG A 596 -3.28 -2.54 -21.65
N MET A 597 -1.97 -2.46 -21.35
CA MET A 597 -1.03 -1.67 -22.16
C MET A 597 -0.86 -2.25 -23.58
N ALA A 598 -0.89 -3.58 -23.74
CA ALA A 598 -0.89 -4.23 -25.03
C ALA A 598 -2.19 -3.95 -25.82
N GLN A 599 -3.35 -4.09 -25.16
CA GLN A 599 -4.67 -3.79 -25.77
C GLN A 599 -4.78 -2.32 -26.21
N ALA A 600 -4.19 -1.39 -25.47
CA ALA A 600 -4.13 0.02 -25.82
C ALA A 600 -3.09 0.37 -26.92
N GLY A 601 -2.34 -0.62 -27.44
CA GLY A 601 -1.26 -0.40 -28.40
C GLY A 601 -0.03 0.33 -27.83
N ARG A 602 0.10 0.40 -26.50
CA ARG A 602 1.13 1.16 -25.76
C ARG A 602 2.23 0.28 -25.15
N GLY A 603 2.21 -1.03 -25.41
CA GLY A 603 3.21 -1.97 -24.93
C GLY A 603 3.25 -3.25 -25.77
N PRO A 604 4.29 -4.09 -25.61
CA PRO A 604 4.37 -5.36 -26.32
C PRO A 604 3.23 -6.30 -25.90
N PRO A 605 2.79 -7.22 -26.78
CA PRO A 605 1.82 -8.25 -26.42
C PRO A 605 2.18 -8.97 -25.11
N TYR A 606 1.13 -9.33 -24.36
CA TYR A 606 1.23 -10.17 -23.18
C TYR A 606 0.04 -11.13 -23.16
N GLU A 607 0.31 -12.42 -22.98
CA GLU A 607 -0.72 -13.43 -22.78
C GLU A 607 -0.54 -14.04 -21.39
N ARG A 608 -1.59 -13.92 -20.59
CA ARG A 608 -1.58 -14.32 -19.18
C ARG A 608 -1.86 -15.81 -19.05
N ARG A 609 -0.95 -16.55 -18.41
CA ARG A 609 -1.20 -17.93 -17.96
C ARG A 609 -2.10 -17.92 -16.72
N ARG A 610 -3.42 -17.89 -16.96
CA ARG A 610 -4.48 -17.92 -15.95
C ARG A 610 -4.59 -19.30 -15.32
N ASP A 611 -4.76 -19.34 -14.01
CA ASP A 611 -5.18 -20.55 -13.29
C ASP A 611 -6.68 -20.45 -13.01
N ILE A 612 -7.47 -21.10 -13.88
CA ILE A 612 -8.94 -21.10 -13.84
C ILE A 612 -9.46 -21.68 -12.51
N ARG A 613 -8.66 -22.50 -11.80
CA ARG A 613 -9.05 -23.12 -10.52
C ARG A 613 -8.70 -22.28 -9.29
N ASN A 614 -8.08 -21.10 -9.46
CA ASN A 614 -7.73 -20.24 -8.33
C ASN A 614 -8.96 -19.52 -7.78
N LEU A 615 -9.16 -19.60 -6.46
CA LEU A 615 -10.25 -18.93 -5.74
C LEU A 615 -10.17 -17.39 -5.81
N ASP A 616 -8.98 -16.84 -6.03
CA ASP A 616 -8.80 -15.39 -6.21
C ASP A 616 -9.16 -14.98 -7.65
N SER A 617 -10.25 -14.23 -7.80
CA SER A 617 -10.73 -13.71 -9.08
C SER A 617 -9.70 -12.85 -9.82
N ARG A 618 -8.76 -12.22 -9.09
CA ARG A 618 -7.63 -11.48 -9.67
C ARG A 618 -6.65 -12.42 -10.37
N VAL A 619 -6.55 -13.68 -9.94
CA VAL A 619 -5.61 -14.69 -10.45
C VAL A 619 -6.25 -15.58 -11.52
N SER A 620 -7.51 -16.00 -11.34
CA SER A 620 -8.24 -16.79 -12.34
C SER A 620 -8.74 -15.94 -13.52
N GLY A 621 -8.95 -14.63 -13.32
CA GLY A 621 -9.52 -13.73 -14.31
C GLY A 621 -11.02 -13.95 -14.54
N ILE A 622 -11.67 -14.77 -13.71
CA ILE A 622 -13.12 -14.94 -13.68
C ILE A 622 -13.69 -13.80 -12.86
N SER A 623 -14.24 -12.79 -13.53
CA SER A 623 -15.14 -11.85 -12.86
C SER A 623 -16.44 -12.58 -12.54
N LEU A 624 -16.68 -12.87 -11.26
CA LEU A 624 -18.01 -13.22 -10.77
C LEU A 624 -18.90 -11.98 -10.96
N ARG A 625 -19.49 -11.87 -12.16
CA ARG A 625 -20.64 -11.01 -12.37
C ARG A 625 -21.73 -11.48 -11.42
N SER A 626 -22.32 -10.53 -10.70
CA SER A 626 -23.53 -10.74 -9.91
C SER A 626 -24.75 -10.92 -10.82
N ASP A 627 -24.72 -11.93 -11.68
CA ASP A 627 -25.85 -12.33 -12.50
C ASP A 627 -26.73 -13.28 -11.66
N THR A 628 -27.76 -12.70 -11.05
CA THR A 628 -28.77 -13.40 -10.26
C THR A 628 -29.62 -14.33 -11.14
N SER A 629 -29.22 -15.60 -11.34
CA SER A 629 -30.14 -16.71 -11.63
C SER A 629 -29.51 -18.12 -11.69
N SER A 630 -29.78 -18.91 -10.65
CA SER A 630 -30.07 -20.37 -10.76
C SER A 630 -28.87 -21.33 -11.08
N PRO A 631 -29.01 -22.67 -10.93
CA PRO A 631 -28.81 -23.29 -9.60
C PRO A 631 -27.97 -24.59 -9.56
N GLN A 632 -27.62 -25.01 -8.34
CA GLN A 632 -27.26 -26.38 -7.89
C GLN A 632 -26.04 -27.11 -8.51
N SER A 633 -24.97 -27.21 -7.72
CA SER A 633 -24.33 -28.51 -7.40
C SER A 633 -23.80 -28.46 -5.96
N GLY A 634 -24.10 -29.46 -5.15
CA GLY A 634 -24.03 -29.33 -3.69
C GLY A 634 -22.66 -29.66 -3.07
N GLN A 635 -22.21 -28.79 -2.17
CA GLN A 635 -21.39 -29.16 -1.01
C GLN A 635 -21.97 -28.47 0.24
N HIS A 636 -22.20 -29.23 1.31
CA HIS A 636 -22.75 -28.72 2.56
C HIS A 636 -21.61 -28.27 3.50
N SER A 637 -21.12 -27.03 3.32
CA SER A 637 -20.47 -26.25 4.37
C SER A 637 -20.67 -24.75 4.13
N ASP A 638 -20.44 -23.95 5.18
CA ASP A 638 -20.18 -22.50 5.14
C ASP A 638 -21.34 -21.51 4.91
N VAL A 639 -22.61 -21.94 4.84
CA VAL A 639 -23.77 -21.01 4.91
C VAL A 639 -23.74 -20.12 6.16
N ALA A 640 -23.28 -20.65 7.29
CA ALA A 640 -23.14 -19.91 8.54
C ALA A 640 -21.90 -18.99 8.58
N ALA A 641 -20.88 -19.23 7.74
CA ALA A 641 -19.73 -18.35 7.61
C ALA A 641 -20.10 -17.16 6.71
N ASP A 642 -20.72 -17.41 5.56
CA ASP A 642 -21.20 -16.40 4.62
C ASP A 642 -22.23 -15.45 5.25
N GLN A 643 -23.15 -15.97 6.08
CA GLN A 643 -24.10 -15.12 6.82
C GLN A 643 -23.38 -14.24 7.85
N HIS A 644 -22.41 -14.78 8.60
CA HIS A 644 -21.68 -14.01 9.60
C HIS A 644 -20.69 -13.00 8.98
N GLU A 645 -20.15 -13.27 7.78
CA GLU A 645 -19.37 -12.31 6.99
C GLU A 645 -20.25 -11.25 6.32
N SER A 646 -21.41 -11.60 5.78
CA SER A 646 -22.28 -10.63 5.08
C SER A 646 -22.97 -9.64 6.02
N GLU A 647 -23.34 -10.03 7.23
CA GLU A 647 -23.81 -9.10 8.27
C GLU A 647 -22.70 -8.16 8.76
N PHE A 648 -21.47 -8.68 8.92
CA PHE A 648 -20.29 -7.91 9.28
C PHE A 648 -19.91 -6.88 8.20
N VAL A 649 -19.91 -7.30 6.93
CA VAL A 649 -19.64 -6.44 5.76
C VAL A 649 -20.73 -5.37 5.57
N ASN A 650 -21.99 -5.65 5.90
CA ASN A 650 -23.08 -4.67 5.77
C ASN A 650 -23.06 -3.58 6.86
N HIS A 651 -22.70 -3.91 8.11
CA HIS A 651 -22.52 -2.89 9.15
C HIS A 651 -21.34 -1.97 8.82
N ASP A 652 -20.20 -2.53 8.42
CA ASP A 652 -18.98 -1.78 8.11
C ASP A 652 -19.16 -0.83 6.91
N ARG A 653 -19.97 -1.23 5.91
CA ARG A 653 -20.36 -0.38 4.76
C ARG A 653 -21.26 0.80 5.12
N SER A 654 -21.96 0.78 6.25
CA SER A 654 -22.80 1.90 6.71
C SER A 654 -21.99 3.02 7.38
N LEU A 655 -20.77 2.70 7.82
CA LEU A 655 -19.85 3.60 8.54
C LEU A 655 -18.94 4.41 7.59
N ILE A 656 -19.12 4.25 6.28
CA ILE A 656 -18.30 4.86 5.24
C ILE A 656 -19.06 6.03 4.60
N ASP A 657 -18.54 7.25 4.79
CA ASP A 657 -18.84 8.36 3.89
C ASP A 657 -18.53 7.91 2.45
N ARG A 658 -19.44 8.13 1.49
CA ARG A 658 -19.42 7.55 0.12
C ARG A 658 -18.27 8.06 -0.77
N SER A 659 -17.24 8.64 -0.16
CA SER A 659 -15.95 8.92 -0.77
C SER A 659 -15.35 7.67 -1.39
N SER A 660 -15.23 7.69 -2.72
CA SER A 660 -14.61 6.62 -3.52
C SER A 660 -13.11 6.36 -3.22
N SER A 661 -12.49 7.12 -2.32
CA SER A 661 -11.09 6.97 -1.86
C SER A 661 -10.84 5.66 -1.09
N THR A 662 -11.85 5.10 -0.42
CA THR A 662 -11.65 3.96 0.51
C THR A 662 -11.38 2.60 -0.17
N ARG A 663 -11.37 2.53 -1.51
CA ARG A 663 -11.19 1.29 -2.28
C ARG A 663 -9.71 0.93 -2.49
N VAL A 664 -9.03 0.45 -1.44
CA VAL A 664 -7.66 -0.11 -1.55
C VAL A 664 -7.67 -1.52 -2.17
N HIS A 665 -8.18 -1.65 -3.39
CA HIS A 665 -7.88 -2.82 -4.22
C HIS A 665 -6.57 -2.56 -4.95
N TRP A 666 -5.61 -3.49 -4.86
CA TRP A 666 -4.28 -3.40 -5.49
C TRP A 666 -4.28 -3.43 -7.03
N ALA A 667 -5.47 -3.39 -7.62
CA ALA A 667 -5.72 -3.23 -9.04
C ALA A 667 -6.57 -1.98 -9.38
N LEU A 668 -7.19 -1.28 -8.42
CA LEU A 668 -7.97 -0.05 -8.70
C LEU A 668 -7.21 1.21 -8.30
N GLY A 669 -6.48 1.25 -7.17
CA GLY A 669 -5.65 2.41 -6.84
C GLY A 669 -4.59 2.71 -7.91
N LEU A 670 -3.95 1.65 -8.45
CA LEU A 670 -3.12 1.77 -9.65
C LEU A 670 -3.94 1.78 -10.96
N LEU A 671 -4.76 0.75 -11.26
CA LEU A 671 -5.39 0.57 -12.58
C LEU A 671 -6.81 1.16 -12.73
N SER A 672 -7.23 2.12 -11.90
CA SER A 672 -8.40 2.98 -12.18
C SER A 672 -8.08 3.93 -13.33
N VAL A 673 -8.05 3.38 -14.54
CA VAL A 673 -8.10 4.16 -15.77
C VAL A 673 -9.55 4.50 -16.08
N GLU A 674 -10.50 3.61 -15.76
CA GLU A 674 -11.90 3.75 -16.16
C GLU A 674 -12.79 4.46 -15.13
N GLU A 675 -12.61 4.28 -13.81
CA GLU A 675 -13.41 5.05 -12.84
C GLU A 675 -12.91 6.50 -12.79
N ASP A 676 -11.62 6.76 -12.97
CA ASP A 676 -11.05 8.10 -13.04
C ASP A 676 -11.47 8.83 -14.32
N ILE A 677 -11.56 8.15 -15.48
CA ILE A 677 -12.11 8.73 -16.71
C ILE A 677 -13.62 8.96 -16.59
N LYS A 678 -14.37 8.06 -15.96
CA LYS A 678 -15.83 8.25 -15.72
C LYS A 678 -16.14 9.36 -14.72
N LYS A 679 -15.22 9.70 -13.82
CA LYS A 679 -15.31 10.89 -12.94
C LYS A 679 -14.84 12.20 -13.60
N MET A 680 -14.32 12.15 -14.84
CA MET A 680 -14.03 13.37 -15.63
C MET A 680 -15.23 13.85 -16.45
N THR A 681 -16.30 13.05 -16.55
CA THR A 681 -17.64 13.54 -16.88
C THR A 681 -18.33 13.94 -15.58
N LEU A 682 -18.67 15.23 -15.46
CA LEU A 682 -19.10 15.90 -14.24
C LEU A 682 -20.36 15.30 -13.63
N ASP A 683 -20.42 15.25 -12.29
CA ASP A 683 -21.65 15.60 -11.60
C ASP A 683 -21.73 17.14 -11.63
N ASP A 684 -22.62 17.68 -12.48
CA ASP A 684 -23.02 19.09 -12.42
C ASP A 684 -24.11 19.24 -11.36
N ASP A 685 -23.73 19.57 -10.11
CA ASP A 685 -24.48 20.37 -9.10
C ASP A 685 -23.66 20.56 -7.80
#